data_AF-A0A1Q3PNJ6-F1
#
_entry.id   AF-A0A1Q3PNJ6-F1
#
_cell.length_a   1.000
_cell.length_b   1.000
_cell.length_c   1.000
_cell.angle_alpha   90.00
_cell.angle_beta   90.00
_cell.angle_gamma   90.00
#
_symmetry.space_group_name_H-M   'P 1'
#
loop_
_entity.id
_entity.type
_entity.pdbx_description
1 polymer ?
#
loop_
_entity_poly.entity_id
_entity_poly.type
_entity_poly.pdbx_seq_one_letter_code
_entity_poly.pdbx_strand_id
1 'polypeptide(L)'
;MDQSRINQILEKISAVRVAVYGDFCLDSYWVMDDRTSEVSIETGLQAQAVASHYYTPGGAGNVVANLAALRPAGIRVIGVVGDDMQGRELAAQLQQLGAETSSLVIQKENFNTYSYLKRLVDGQEEPRIDFGVYNERSTDTDRRLVAALEKALQECDALIFNQQVTGSITNTSFIDDVNALFDQYPDKIVMLDSRHFNDSFRNTCLKCNDREIASLNGLEVMPGENVPVSDVKGYGTEVFGRYHKPVFVTCGERGIIAFDNAGYHEVPGIQLKGKLDTVGAGDTAISAITLCLAAGLTPAEAALFGNFAAAVTVQKLFTTGTATGEEIALVAKDPDYIYNADLAENERAATYYPETEFEICVPEILDKLGHIRYAVFDHDGTISSLRQGWEEIMEPVMMKSILGEHYETIDAGTFHRVQAECKAFIHKTTGIQTIYQMEGLVNLVREFGFVPEDQILDKFQYKEIYNDGLMEMVSKRMEKLAKGELGQEDYTLKGAVEFLKQLKERGVTMYLASGTDVDDVKNEAQMLGYADLFDGGIYGALRDYTKFSKKMVIEKIIRDNNLQGKELAVFGDGPDEIREGRRAGGISVGITSNEVQRFGHNPAKRPRLVRAGAQLLIPDFSQHKKLISLLFQESENYAEA
;
A
#
# COMPACT_ATOMS: atom_id res chain seq x y z
N MET A 1 2.05 -12.57 -8.72
CA MET A 1 3.30 -12.76 -9.50
C MET A 1 4.35 -13.23 -8.51
N ASP A 2 5.02 -14.36 -8.75
CA ASP A 2 6.04 -14.86 -7.82
C ASP A 2 7.43 -14.28 -8.12
N GLN A 3 8.40 -14.54 -7.23
CA GLN A 3 9.77 -14.05 -7.38
C GLN A 3 10.47 -14.56 -8.64
N SER A 4 10.14 -15.79 -9.10
CA SER A 4 10.71 -16.33 -10.33
C SER A 4 10.26 -15.51 -11.53
N ARG A 5 8.97 -15.16 -11.58
CA ARG A 5 8.41 -14.32 -12.64
C ARG A 5 8.99 -12.91 -12.61
N ILE A 6 9.18 -12.31 -11.43
CA ILE A 6 9.85 -11.00 -11.30
C ILE A 6 11.27 -11.04 -11.89
N ASN A 7 12.05 -12.07 -11.56
CA ASN A 7 13.42 -12.22 -12.09
C ASN A 7 13.44 -12.40 -13.62
N GLN A 8 12.50 -13.17 -14.18
CA GLN A 8 12.36 -13.29 -15.64
C GLN A 8 12.02 -11.95 -16.31
N ILE A 9 11.19 -11.13 -15.68
CA ILE A 9 10.85 -9.79 -16.17
C ILE A 9 12.09 -8.90 -16.17
N LEU A 10 12.83 -8.87 -15.06
CA LEU A 10 14.07 -8.11 -14.94
C LEU A 10 15.13 -8.53 -15.97
N GLU A 11 15.24 -9.84 -16.25
CA GLU A 11 16.13 -10.35 -17.30
C GLU A 11 15.73 -9.81 -18.68
N LYS A 12 14.44 -9.81 -19.03
CA LYS A 12 13.96 -9.22 -20.28
C LYS A 12 14.18 -7.70 -20.34
N ILE A 13 13.92 -7.00 -19.24
CA ILE A 13 14.15 -5.55 -19.15
C ILE A 13 15.61 -5.20 -19.43
N SER A 14 16.57 -6.04 -19.00
CA SER A 14 17.99 -5.80 -19.22
C SER A 14 18.42 -5.73 -20.69
N ALA A 15 17.57 -6.18 -21.62
CA ALA A 15 17.77 -6.09 -23.07
C ALA A 15 17.10 -4.86 -23.72
N VAL A 16 16.25 -4.13 -23.00
CA VAL A 16 15.45 -3.01 -23.51
C VAL A 16 16.28 -1.74 -23.64
N ARG A 17 16.14 -1.00 -24.75
CA ARG A 17 16.62 0.37 -24.91
C ARG A 17 15.45 1.33 -24.88
N VAL A 18 15.50 2.33 -24.01
CA VAL A 18 14.42 3.28 -23.80
C VAL A 18 14.91 4.71 -23.99
N ALA A 19 14.09 5.57 -24.58
CA ALA A 19 14.32 7.00 -24.63
C ALA A 19 13.37 7.74 -23.70
N VAL A 20 13.82 8.86 -23.14
CA VAL A 20 12.99 9.77 -22.35
C VAL A 20 13.09 11.16 -22.97
N TYR A 21 11.97 11.60 -23.55
CA TYR A 21 11.76 13.01 -23.81
C TYR A 21 11.09 13.65 -22.60
N GLY A 22 11.55 14.83 -22.19
CA GLY A 22 10.77 15.59 -21.24
C GLY A 22 11.40 16.83 -20.65
N ASP A 23 10.71 17.34 -19.64
CA ASP A 23 11.14 18.49 -18.85
C ASP A 23 12.13 18.02 -17.78
N PHE A 24 13.43 18.14 -18.09
CA PHE A 24 14.50 17.81 -17.15
C PHE A 24 14.73 18.97 -16.19
N CYS A 25 14.60 18.70 -14.90
CA CYS A 25 14.79 19.68 -13.84
C CYS A 25 15.96 19.31 -12.93
N LEU A 26 16.56 20.30 -12.28
CA LEU A 26 17.55 20.10 -11.22
C LEU A 26 16.95 20.52 -9.87
N ASP A 27 16.66 19.55 -9.01
CA ASP A 27 16.28 19.84 -7.62
C ASP A 27 17.56 20.16 -6.82
N SER A 28 17.61 21.34 -6.22
CA SER A 28 18.77 21.86 -5.49
C SER A 28 18.43 22.01 -4.02
N TYR A 29 19.03 21.18 -3.16
CA TYR A 29 18.76 21.20 -1.72
C TYR A 29 19.87 21.94 -0.99
N TRP A 30 19.53 23.06 -0.34
CA TRP A 30 20.47 23.87 0.44
C TRP A 30 20.12 23.76 1.93
N VAL A 31 21.00 23.10 2.69
CA VAL A 31 20.86 22.98 4.14
C VAL A 31 21.42 24.24 4.78
N MET A 32 20.54 25.02 5.40
CA MET A 32 20.86 26.33 5.97
C MET A 32 21.38 26.18 7.41
N ASP A 33 22.33 27.02 7.81
CA ASP A 33 22.79 27.15 9.20
C ASP A 33 23.07 28.62 9.52
N ASP A 34 22.21 29.23 10.31
CA ASP A 34 22.28 30.66 10.62
C ASP A 34 23.34 30.99 11.69
N ARG A 35 23.83 30.00 12.44
CA ARG A 35 24.76 30.18 13.57
C ARG A 35 26.10 30.78 13.14
N THR A 36 26.48 30.57 11.88
CA THR A 36 27.71 31.08 11.29
C THR A 36 27.49 32.25 10.34
N SER A 37 26.27 32.79 10.26
CA SER A 37 25.94 33.84 9.30
C SER A 37 26.41 35.22 9.76
N GLU A 38 27.19 35.89 8.92
CA GLU A 38 27.68 37.25 9.18
C GLU A 38 26.72 38.34 8.67
N VAL A 39 26.87 39.56 9.17
CA VAL A 39 26.18 40.74 8.62
C VAL A 39 27.03 41.29 7.49
N SER A 40 26.46 41.43 6.28
CA SER A 40 27.16 42.04 5.14
C SER A 40 27.54 43.48 5.48
N ILE A 41 28.84 43.79 5.35
CA ILE A 41 29.37 45.13 5.62
C ILE A 41 28.85 46.15 4.59
N GLU A 42 28.61 45.71 3.35
CA GLU A 42 28.17 46.56 2.24
C GLU A 42 26.70 46.96 2.34
N THR A 43 25.85 46.07 2.83
CA THR A 43 24.38 46.25 2.80
C THR A 43 23.75 46.38 4.17
N GLY A 44 24.44 45.96 5.23
CA GLY A 44 23.89 45.87 6.59
C GLY A 44 22.84 44.78 6.76
N LEU A 45 22.64 43.93 5.74
CA LEU A 45 21.69 42.82 5.79
C LEU A 45 22.35 41.56 6.37
N GLN A 46 21.55 40.77 7.08
CA GLN A 46 21.98 39.47 7.61
C GLN A 46 22.19 38.50 6.44
N ALA A 47 23.40 37.94 6.30
CA ALA A 47 23.65 36.89 5.32
C ALA A 47 22.94 35.60 5.75
N GLN A 48 22.70 34.70 4.79
CA GLN A 48 22.23 33.36 5.05
C GLN A 48 23.31 32.36 4.63
N ALA A 49 23.84 31.59 5.57
CA ALA A 49 24.87 30.60 5.29
C ALA A 49 24.26 29.23 4.95
N VAL A 50 24.81 28.61 3.91
CA VAL A 50 24.53 27.23 3.51
C VAL A 50 25.60 26.34 4.14
N ALA A 51 25.22 25.44 5.04
CA ALA A 51 26.13 24.50 5.67
C ALA A 51 26.54 23.36 4.72
N SER A 52 25.59 22.86 3.94
CA SER A 52 25.82 21.84 2.91
C SER A 52 24.76 21.93 1.82
N HIS A 53 25.07 21.37 0.65
CA HIS A 53 24.11 21.30 -0.45
C HIS A 53 24.29 20.03 -1.28
N TYR A 54 23.21 19.60 -1.93
CA TYR A 54 23.23 18.49 -2.89
C TYR A 54 22.18 18.71 -3.98
N TYR A 55 22.35 18.01 -5.10
CA TYR A 55 21.54 18.17 -6.30
C TYR A 55 21.04 16.81 -6.78
N THR A 56 19.79 16.77 -7.25
CA THR A 56 19.20 15.55 -7.82
C THR A 56 18.45 15.86 -9.12
N PRO A 57 18.44 14.94 -10.10
CA PRO A 57 17.56 15.07 -11.26
C PRO A 57 16.09 15.01 -10.85
N GLY A 58 15.31 16.01 -11.27
CA GLY A 58 13.86 16.12 -11.09
C GLY A 58 13.11 16.09 -12.43
N GLY A 59 11.77 16.03 -12.36
CA GLY A 59 10.92 15.90 -13.55
C GLY A 59 11.28 14.65 -14.34
N ALA A 60 11.53 14.79 -15.65
CA ALA A 60 11.98 13.69 -16.50
C ALA A 60 13.30 13.06 -16.03
N GLY A 61 14.11 13.79 -15.25
CA GLY A 61 15.31 13.25 -14.61
C GLY A 61 15.01 12.17 -13.56
N ASN A 62 13.89 12.29 -12.84
CA ASN A 62 13.46 11.27 -11.88
C ASN A 62 12.99 9.98 -12.58
N VAL A 63 12.35 10.12 -13.75
CA VAL A 63 12.05 8.97 -14.63
C VAL A 63 13.34 8.26 -15.04
N VAL A 64 14.38 9.00 -15.45
CA VAL A 64 15.70 8.41 -15.77
C VAL A 64 16.31 7.68 -14.58
N ALA A 65 16.24 8.24 -13.38
CA ALA A 65 16.74 7.59 -12.17
C ALA A 65 16.01 6.26 -11.89
N ASN A 66 14.69 6.23 -12.08
CA ASN A 66 13.88 5.02 -11.93
C ASN A 66 14.18 3.96 -13.00
N LEU A 67 14.34 4.38 -14.25
CA LEU A 67 14.78 3.48 -15.31
C LEU A 67 16.16 2.89 -15.00
N ALA A 68 17.12 3.72 -14.56
CA ALA A 68 18.48 3.27 -14.23
C ALA A 68 18.49 2.23 -13.09
N ALA A 69 17.61 2.36 -12.09
CA ALA A 69 17.46 1.40 -11.01
C ALA A 69 17.00 0.00 -11.49
N LEU A 70 16.28 -0.06 -12.61
CA LEU A 70 15.82 -1.30 -13.25
C LEU A 70 16.79 -1.86 -14.30
N ARG A 71 17.90 -1.15 -14.56
CA ARG A 71 19.04 -1.58 -15.40
C ARG A 71 18.66 -2.06 -16.82
N PRO A 72 17.95 -1.25 -17.64
CA PRO A 72 17.77 -1.54 -19.06
C PRO A 72 19.12 -1.52 -19.82
N ALA A 73 19.13 -2.01 -21.06
CA ALA A 73 20.32 -2.04 -21.91
C ALA A 73 20.84 -0.63 -22.27
N GLY A 74 19.97 0.38 -22.26
CA GLY A 74 20.38 1.76 -22.48
C GLY A 74 19.23 2.75 -22.26
N ILE A 75 19.60 3.94 -21.81
CA ILE A 75 18.68 5.07 -21.58
C ILE A 75 19.16 6.25 -22.41
N ARG A 76 18.33 6.77 -23.30
CA ARG A 76 18.60 7.99 -24.07
C ARG A 76 17.79 9.16 -23.53
N VAL A 77 18.44 10.31 -23.34
CA VAL A 77 17.81 11.53 -22.84
C VAL A 77 17.64 12.53 -23.98
N ILE A 78 16.41 13.04 -24.15
CA ILE A 78 16.03 14.02 -25.17
C ILE A 78 15.34 15.19 -24.48
N GLY A 79 15.94 16.36 -24.51
CA GLY A 79 15.36 17.53 -23.84
C GLY A 79 16.16 18.78 -24.11
N VAL A 80 15.86 19.84 -23.37
CA VAL A 80 16.57 21.12 -23.49
C VAL A 80 17.04 21.60 -22.12
N VAL A 81 18.25 22.15 -22.09
CA VAL A 81 18.85 22.83 -20.93
C VAL A 81 19.44 24.18 -21.35
N GLY A 82 19.64 25.07 -20.38
CA GLY A 82 20.37 26.32 -20.59
C GLY A 82 21.87 26.11 -20.69
N ASP A 83 22.61 27.09 -21.22
CA ASP A 83 24.08 27.14 -21.14
C ASP A 83 24.55 27.70 -19.78
N ASP A 84 24.03 27.12 -18.71
CA ASP A 84 24.22 27.56 -17.33
C ASP A 84 24.86 26.47 -16.45
N MET A 85 25.16 26.80 -15.20
CA MET A 85 25.79 25.85 -14.27
C MET A 85 24.86 24.67 -13.98
N GLN A 86 23.57 24.94 -13.85
CA GLN A 86 22.54 23.95 -13.55
C GLN A 86 22.38 22.94 -14.68
N GLY A 87 22.46 23.36 -15.94
CA GLY A 87 22.40 22.48 -17.10
C GLY A 87 23.59 21.53 -17.17
N ARG A 88 24.79 22.01 -16.83
CA ARG A 88 26.01 21.18 -16.75
C ARG A 88 25.92 20.16 -15.61
N GLU A 89 25.46 20.59 -14.43
CA GLU A 89 25.24 19.71 -13.29
C GLU A 89 24.20 18.63 -13.60
N LEU A 90 23.06 19.02 -14.17
CA LEU A 90 22.01 18.08 -14.56
C LEU A 90 22.50 17.04 -15.58
N ALA A 91 23.24 17.49 -16.61
CA ALA A 91 23.83 16.59 -17.58
C ALA A 91 24.82 15.59 -16.93
N ALA A 92 25.63 16.04 -15.97
CA ALA A 92 26.56 15.19 -15.24
C ALA A 92 25.83 14.15 -14.38
N GLN A 93 24.77 14.55 -13.65
CA GLN A 93 23.95 13.65 -12.84
C GLN A 93 23.26 12.58 -13.70
N LEU A 94 22.72 12.96 -14.86
CA LEU A 94 22.12 12.01 -15.81
C LEU A 94 23.15 11.03 -16.38
N GLN A 95 24.35 11.49 -16.70
CA GLN A 95 25.45 10.62 -17.16
C GLN A 95 25.92 9.66 -16.06
N GLN A 96 25.94 10.09 -14.80
CA GLN A 96 26.27 9.25 -13.65
C GLN A 96 25.26 8.10 -13.47
N LEU A 97 24.00 8.33 -13.84
CA LEU A 97 22.96 7.28 -13.91
C LEU A 97 23.11 6.34 -15.13
N GLY A 98 24.12 6.56 -15.97
CA GLY A 98 24.39 5.76 -17.17
C GLY A 98 23.57 6.17 -18.40
N ALA A 99 22.91 7.34 -18.36
CA ALA A 99 22.10 7.81 -19.48
C ALA A 99 22.93 8.51 -20.57
N GLU A 100 22.56 8.29 -21.83
CA GLU A 100 23.13 8.92 -23.00
C GLU A 100 22.49 10.30 -23.21
N THR A 101 23.27 11.36 -22.99
CA THR A 101 22.79 12.75 -23.00
C THR A 101 23.14 13.52 -24.28
N SER A 102 23.53 12.84 -25.37
CA SER A 102 23.95 13.54 -26.60
C SER A 102 22.79 14.28 -27.30
N SER A 103 21.55 13.90 -26.98
CA SER A 103 20.33 14.55 -27.46
C SER A 103 19.76 15.58 -26.47
N LEU A 104 20.53 15.97 -25.44
CA LEU A 104 20.20 17.10 -24.58
C LEU A 104 20.64 18.41 -25.25
N VAL A 105 19.67 19.15 -25.77
CA VAL A 105 19.89 20.40 -26.52
C VAL A 105 20.26 21.51 -25.55
N ILE A 106 21.43 22.14 -25.76
CA ILE A 106 21.82 23.35 -25.04
C ILE A 106 21.29 24.56 -25.81
N GLN A 107 20.38 25.32 -25.21
CA GLN A 107 19.90 26.61 -25.73
C GLN A 107 20.53 27.76 -24.94
N LYS A 108 21.15 28.71 -25.65
CA LYS A 108 21.94 29.79 -25.03
C LYS A 108 21.13 31.03 -24.67
N GLU A 109 20.08 31.31 -25.44
CA GLU A 109 19.29 32.53 -25.32
C GLU A 109 17.90 32.20 -24.79
N ASN A 110 17.37 33.05 -23.90
CA ASN A 110 16.01 32.95 -23.35
C ASN A 110 15.63 31.58 -22.75
N PHE A 111 16.63 30.82 -22.30
CA PHE A 111 16.41 29.51 -21.68
C PHE A 111 17.40 29.27 -20.55
N ASN A 112 16.89 29.16 -19.34
CA ASN A 112 17.63 28.70 -18.17
C ASN A 112 17.19 27.27 -17.84
N THR A 113 18.11 26.42 -17.42
CA THR A 113 17.77 25.07 -16.97
C THR A 113 16.74 25.12 -15.84
N TYR A 114 15.64 24.38 -15.98
CA TYR A 114 14.62 24.28 -14.94
C TYR A 114 15.27 23.79 -13.64
N SER A 115 15.25 24.62 -12.61
CA SER A 115 15.91 24.30 -11.34
C SER A 115 15.06 24.76 -10.18
N TYR A 116 14.94 23.92 -9.17
CA TYR A 116 14.08 24.15 -8.01
C TYR A 116 14.95 24.14 -6.75
N LEU A 117 15.27 25.33 -6.25
CA LEU A 117 16.09 25.49 -5.06
C LEU A 117 15.22 25.44 -3.81
N LYS A 118 15.44 24.40 -3.01
CA LYS A 118 14.73 24.10 -1.76
C LYS A 118 15.67 24.40 -0.59
N ARG A 119 15.30 25.38 0.23
CA ARG A 119 16.03 25.71 1.45
C ARG A 119 15.51 24.82 2.58
N LEU A 120 16.42 24.12 3.25
CA LEU A 120 16.13 23.29 4.41
C LEU A 120 16.60 24.03 5.66
N VAL A 121 15.67 24.51 6.48
CA VAL A 121 15.92 25.24 7.73
C VAL A 121 15.36 24.40 8.87
N ASP A 122 16.19 24.08 9.87
CA ASP A 122 15.81 23.22 11.01
C ASP A 122 15.14 21.89 10.61
N GLY A 123 15.61 21.31 9.49
CA GLY A 123 15.07 20.06 8.94
C GLY A 123 13.72 20.19 8.22
N GLN A 124 13.22 21.41 8.01
CA GLN A 124 11.98 21.68 7.27
C GLN A 124 12.26 22.39 5.94
N GLU A 125 11.51 22.02 4.91
CA GLU A 125 11.58 22.66 3.59
C GLU A 125 10.81 23.99 3.59
N GLU A 126 11.50 25.08 3.25
CA GLU A 126 10.91 26.39 2.98
C GLU A 126 10.43 26.52 1.52
N PRO A 127 9.59 27.51 1.19
CA PRO A 127 9.18 27.78 -0.18
C PRO A 127 10.37 27.87 -1.15
N ARG A 128 10.25 27.12 -2.24
CA ARG A 128 11.32 26.97 -3.24
C ARG A 128 11.50 28.22 -4.11
N ILE A 129 12.71 28.36 -4.67
CA ILE A 129 13.08 29.38 -5.66
C ILE A 129 13.21 28.68 -7.02
N ASP A 130 12.39 29.10 -7.98
CA ASP A 130 12.26 28.45 -9.29
C ASP A 130 13.01 29.21 -10.38
N PHE A 131 13.86 28.49 -11.13
CA PHE A 131 14.55 28.97 -12.33
C PHE A 131 13.89 28.40 -13.59
N GLY A 132 13.92 29.16 -14.69
CA GLY A 132 13.42 28.72 -15.99
C GLY A 132 11.92 28.92 -16.23
N VAL A 133 11.19 29.56 -15.30
CA VAL A 133 9.73 29.77 -15.40
C VAL A 133 9.31 30.55 -16.65
N TYR A 134 10.19 31.41 -17.18
CA TYR A 134 9.95 32.25 -18.35
C TYR A 134 10.71 31.77 -19.61
N ASN A 135 11.09 30.49 -19.64
CA ASN A 135 11.81 29.94 -20.78
C ASN A 135 10.97 30.00 -22.06
N GLU A 136 11.64 30.30 -23.17
CA GLU A 136 11.06 30.23 -24.50
C GLU A 136 11.88 29.27 -25.35
N ARG A 137 11.27 28.26 -25.98
CA ARG A 137 12.01 27.38 -26.90
C ARG A 137 12.15 28.02 -28.28
N SER A 138 13.37 28.03 -28.80
CA SER A 138 13.61 28.44 -30.18
C SER A 138 13.07 27.39 -31.17
N THR A 139 12.74 27.82 -32.39
CA THR A 139 12.31 26.90 -33.47
C THR A 139 13.43 25.93 -33.89
N ASP A 140 14.70 26.32 -33.72
CA ASP A 140 15.84 25.42 -33.93
C ASP A 140 15.90 24.32 -32.87
N THR A 141 15.67 24.69 -31.60
CA THR A 141 15.56 23.74 -30.49
C THR A 141 14.45 22.72 -30.76
N ASP A 142 13.25 23.17 -31.12
CA ASP A 142 12.14 22.26 -31.44
C ASP A 142 12.50 21.32 -32.61
N ARG A 143 13.09 21.84 -33.69
CA ARG A 143 13.54 21.01 -34.83
C ARG A 143 14.52 19.93 -34.40
N ARG A 144 15.48 20.27 -33.53
CA ARG A 144 16.48 19.32 -32.99
C ARG A 144 15.84 18.27 -32.08
N LEU A 145 14.84 18.66 -31.28
CA LEU A 145 14.08 17.74 -30.44
C LEU A 145 13.27 16.76 -31.29
N VAL A 146 12.57 17.22 -32.33
CA VAL A 146 11.82 16.34 -33.26
C VAL A 146 12.76 15.35 -33.96
N ALA A 147 13.93 15.79 -34.43
CA ALA A 147 14.91 14.91 -35.05
C ALA A 147 15.47 13.86 -34.05
N ALA A 148 15.67 14.24 -32.79
CA ALA A 148 16.10 13.30 -31.75
C ALA A 148 15.00 12.29 -31.38
N LEU A 149 13.74 12.73 -31.34
CA LEU A 149 12.57 11.87 -31.15
C LEU A 149 12.45 10.84 -32.28
N GLU A 150 12.61 11.26 -33.53
CA GLU A 150 12.58 10.35 -34.69
C GLU A 150 13.66 9.28 -34.58
N LYS A 151 14.89 9.68 -34.27
CA LYS A 151 16.00 8.74 -34.08
C LYS A 151 15.73 7.76 -32.92
N ALA A 152 15.13 8.22 -31.83
CA ALA A 152 14.73 7.35 -30.73
C ALA A 152 13.64 6.35 -31.14
N LEU A 153 12.62 6.76 -31.89
CA LEU A 153 11.61 5.84 -32.40
C LEU A 153 12.21 4.77 -33.31
N GLN A 154 13.26 5.09 -34.07
CA GLN A 154 13.98 4.12 -34.91
C GLN A 154 14.85 3.15 -34.11
N GLU A 155 15.58 3.64 -33.10
CA GLU A 155 16.67 2.89 -32.45
C GLU A 155 16.31 2.27 -31.09
N CYS A 156 15.32 2.82 -30.39
CA CYS A 156 14.86 2.37 -29.07
C CYS A 156 13.59 1.52 -29.19
N ASP A 157 13.35 0.71 -28.17
CA ASP A 157 12.18 -0.17 -28.06
C ASP A 157 10.95 0.59 -27.55
N ALA A 158 11.17 1.62 -26.72
CA ALA A 158 10.13 2.52 -26.25
C ALA A 158 10.61 3.96 -26.04
N LEU A 159 9.66 4.88 -26.04
CA LEU A 159 9.83 6.31 -25.72
C LEU A 159 8.89 6.68 -24.57
N ILE A 160 9.41 7.30 -23.52
CA ILE A 160 8.63 8.00 -22.51
C ILE A 160 8.58 9.48 -22.90
N PHE A 161 7.39 10.05 -22.95
CA PHE A 161 7.16 11.48 -23.19
C PHE A 161 6.60 12.11 -21.92
N ASN A 162 7.48 12.77 -21.16
CA ASN A 162 7.18 13.30 -19.83
C ASN A 162 7.14 14.85 -19.85
N GLN A 163 5.96 15.43 -19.67
CA GLN A 163 5.76 16.88 -19.65
C GLN A 163 5.16 17.30 -18.31
N GLN A 164 5.92 18.00 -17.48
CA GLN A 164 5.57 18.31 -16.09
C GLN A 164 5.61 19.82 -15.78
N VAL A 165 6.40 20.59 -16.51
CA VAL A 165 6.61 22.01 -16.24
C VAL A 165 5.60 22.84 -17.01
N THR A 166 4.79 23.63 -16.31
CA THR A 166 3.80 24.51 -16.94
C THR A 166 4.48 25.44 -17.95
N GLY A 167 3.96 25.47 -19.18
CA GLY A 167 4.50 26.30 -20.25
C GLY A 167 5.77 25.77 -20.91
N SER A 168 6.23 24.53 -20.63
CA SER A 168 7.47 24.02 -21.24
C SER A 168 7.40 23.79 -22.74
N ILE A 169 6.19 23.55 -23.28
CA ILE A 169 5.90 23.55 -24.72
C ILE A 169 5.33 24.91 -25.09
N THR A 170 6.22 25.83 -25.50
CA THR A 170 5.84 27.21 -25.86
C THR A 170 5.32 27.35 -27.29
N ASN A 171 5.74 26.48 -28.19
CA ASN A 171 5.37 26.52 -29.60
C ASN A 171 4.39 25.37 -29.91
N THR A 172 3.14 25.70 -30.25
CA THR A 172 2.12 24.68 -30.55
C THR A 172 2.44 23.85 -31.78
N SER A 173 3.18 24.39 -32.75
CA SER A 173 3.63 23.65 -33.95
C SER A 173 4.49 22.43 -33.61
N PHE A 174 5.17 22.43 -32.46
CA PHE A 174 5.91 21.26 -31.98
C PHE A 174 4.99 20.06 -31.75
N ILE A 175 3.78 20.28 -31.22
CA ILE A 175 2.80 19.21 -30.99
C ILE A 175 2.35 18.62 -32.33
N ASP A 176 2.12 19.46 -33.33
CA ASP A 176 1.76 19.02 -34.68
C ASP A 176 2.86 18.18 -35.33
N ASP A 177 4.12 18.64 -35.24
CA ASP A 177 5.28 17.93 -35.78
C ASP A 177 5.49 16.57 -35.08
N VAL A 178 5.35 16.53 -33.74
CA VAL A 178 5.47 15.29 -32.97
C VAL A 178 4.32 14.32 -33.27
N ASN A 179 3.08 14.81 -33.44
CA ASN A 179 1.96 13.96 -33.85
C ASN A 179 2.18 13.37 -35.25
N ALA A 180 2.60 14.20 -36.21
CA ALA A 180 2.94 13.72 -37.55
C ALA A 180 4.09 12.69 -37.55
N LEU A 181 5.00 12.80 -36.58
CA LEU A 181 6.03 11.80 -36.35
C LEU A 181 5.46 10.52 -35.74
N PHE A 182 4.64 10.59 -34.69
CA PHE A 182 4.04 9.41 -34.06
C PHE A 182 3.11 8.63 -35.01
N ASP A 183 2.43 9.32 -35.92
CA ASP A 183 1.61 8.71 -36.97
C ASP A 183 2.43 7.82 -37.93
N GLN A 184 3.74 8.07 -38.08
CA GLN A 184 4.65 7.23 -38.88
C GLN A 184 5.14 5.98 -38.15
N TYR A 185 5.00 5.93 -36.83
CA TYR A 185 5.45 4.83 -35.98
C TYR A 185 4.31 4.30 -35.09
N PRO A 186 3.15 3.91 -35.66
CA PRO A 186 1.96 3.57 -34.87
C PRO A 186 2.17 2.35 -33.97
N ASP A 187 3.12 1.46 -34.29
CA ASP A 187 3.40 0.26 -33.48
C ASP A 187 4.43 0.49 -32.37
N LYS A 188 5.07 1.67 -32.32
CA LYS A 188 6.04 1.99 -31.27
C LYS A 188 5.34 2.26 -29.94
N ILE A 189 5.99 1.82 -28.87
CA ILE A 189 5.52 2.11 -27.51
C ILE A 189 5.96 3.53 -27.16
N VAL A 190 5.02 4.45 -27.23
CA VAL A 190 5.19 5.81 -26.73
C VAL A 190 4.31 5.98 -25.49
N MET A 191 4.92 6.10 -24.32
CA MET A 191 4.20 6.30 -23.06
C MET A 191 4.14 7.78 -22.72
N LEU A 192 2.93 8.33 -22.69
CA LEU A 192 2.66 9.73 -22.37
C LEU A 192 2.34 9.90 -20.88
N ASP A 193 3.02 10.83 -20.24
CA ASP A 193 2.67 11.40 -18.93
C ASP A 193 2.83 12.92 -19.03
N SER A 194 1.70 13.61 -19.21
CA SER A 194 1.68 15.06 -19.33
C SER A 194 0.75 15.68 -18.30
N ARG A 195 1.19 16.76 -17.67
CA ARG A 195 0.30 17.51 -16.77
C ARG A 195 -0.71 18.37 -17.50
N HIS A 196 -0.41 18.81 -18.72
CA HIS A 196 -1.22 19.84 -19.42
C HIS A 196 -1.69 19.43 -20.81
N PHE A 197 -1.14 18.35 -21.39
CA PHE A 197 -1.32 17.99 -22.80
C PHE A 197 -1.71 16.51 -22.99
N ASN A 198 -2.35 15.89 -22.00
CA ASN A 198 -2.74 14.47 -22.04
C ASN A 198 -3.68 14.09 -23.20
N ASP A 199 -4.40 15.05 -23.77
CA ASP A 199 -5.32 14.86 -24.91
C ASP A 199 -4.76 15.33 -26.25
N SER A 200 -3.57 15.94 -26.23
CA SER A 200 -3.01 16.67 -27.37
C SER A 200 -2.07 15.82 -28.24
N PHE A 201 -1.54 14.73 -27.70
CA PHE A 201 -0.72 13.77 -28.42
C PHE A 201 -1.53 12.52 -28.81
N ARG A 202 -1.28 12.02 -30.02
CA ARG A 202 -1.98 10.86 -30.61
C ARG A 202 -1.02 9.69 -30.75
N ASN A 203 -1.58 8.48 -30.91
CA ASN A 203 -0.83 7.23 -31.04
C ASN A 203 0.08 6.88 -29.85
N THR A 204 -0.24 7.39 -28.65
CA THR A 204 0.50 7.12 -27.41
C THR A 204 -0.28 6.20 -26.47
N CYS A 205 0.43 5.32 -25.76
CA CYS A 205 -0.03 4.80 -24.49
C CYS A 205 -0.13 5.96 -23.48
N LEU A 206 -1.03 5.86 -22.50
CA LEU A 206 -1.25 6.92 -21.52
C LEU A 206 -1.05 6.40 -20.10
N LYS A 207 -0.28 7.13 -19.29
CA LYS A 207 -0.25 6.95 -17.83
C LYS A 207 -0.79 8.21 -17.18
N CYS A 208 -1.80 8.06 -16.36
CA CYS A 208 -2.42 9.17 -15.63
C CYS A 208 -2.85 8.73 -14.23
N ASN A 209 -3.23 9.67 -13.37
CA ASN A 209 -3.92 9.38 -12.12
C ASN A 209 -5.46 9.40 -12.28
N ASP A 210 -6.15 9.04 -11.21
CA ASP A 210 -7.61 8.97 -11.13
C ASP A 210 -8.32 10.32 -11.38
N ARG A 211 -7.69 11.45 -11.05
CA ARG A 211 -8.21 12.79 -11.38
C ARG A 211 -7.98 13.15 -12.84
N GLU A 212 -6.80 12.89 -13.36
CA GLU A 212 -6.44 13.16 -14.74
C GLU A 212 -7.32 12.37 -15.72
N ILE A 213 -7.62 11.11 -15.43
CA ILE A 213 -8.53 10.32 -16.28
C ILE A 213 -9.96 10.86 -16.25
N ALA A 214 -10.42 11.38 -15.10
CA ALA A 214 -11.73 12.02 -14.99
C ALA A 214 -11.77 13.33 -15.80
N SER A 215 -10.72 14.16 -15.71
CA SER A 215 -10.60 15.40 -16.49
C SER A 215 -10.54 15.16 -18.00
N LEU A 216 -9.91 14.08 -18.45
CA LEU A 216 -9.94 13.67 -19.86
C LEU A 216 -11.35 13.32 -20.37
N ASN A 217 -12.29 13.02 -19.48
CA ASN A 217 -13.71 12.81 -19.79
C ASN A 217 -14.58 14.03 -19.44
N GLY A 218 -13.97 15.20 -19.24
CA GLY A 218 -14.68 16.47 -19.05
C GLY A 218 -15.16 16.73 -17.62
N LEU A 219 -14.66 15.99 -16.63
CA LEU A 219 -15.03 16.16 -15.23
C LEU A 219 -13.96 16.94 -14.45
N GLU A 220 -14.41 17.97 -13.74
CA GLU A 220 -13.59 18.73 -12.84
C GLU A 220 -13.64 18.09 -11.44
N VAL A 221 -12.53 17.51 -11.00
CA VAL A 221 -12.40 16.87 -9.69
C VAL A 221 -11.73 17.87 -8.73
N MET A 222 -12.39 18.19 -7.63
CA MET A 222 -11.82 19.15 -6.68
C MET A 222 -10.63 18.55 -5.91
N PRO A 223 -9.67 19.38 -5.46
CA PRO A 223 -8.60 18.92 -4.57
C PRO A 223 -9.19 18.26 -3.32
N GLY A 224 -8.81 17.01 -3.06
CA GLY A 224 -9.28 16.22 -1.91
C GLY A 224 -10.51 15.37 -2.18
N GLU A 225 -11.16 15.53 -3.33
CA GLU A 225 -12.21 14.60 -3.78
C GLU A 225 -11.59 13.28 -4.25
N ASN A 226 -12.23 12.18 -3.85
CA ASN A 226 -11.87 10.83 -4.25
C ASN A 226 -12.73 10.43 -5.45
N VAL A 227 -12.08 9.95 -6.52
CA VAL A 227 -12.77 9.35 -7.66
C VAL A 227 -12.94 7.84 -7.39
N PRO A 228 -14.17 7.33 -7.28
CA PRO A 228 -14.41 5.90 -7.09
C PRO A 228 -13.78 5.07 -8.21
N VAL A 229 -13.24 3.90 -7.86
CA VAL A 229 -12.65 2.93 -8.78
C VAL A 229 -13.66 2.45 -9.82
N SER A 230 -14.95 2.39 -9.50
CA SER A 230 -16.01 2.12 -10.48
C SER A 230 -16.06 3.17 -11.59
N ASP A 231 -15.89 4.43 -11.24
CA ASP A 231 -15.96 5.56 -12.17
C ASP A 231 -14.67 5.61 -12.99
N VAL A 232 -13.51 5.37 -12.35
CA VAL A 232 -12.23 5.21 -13.04
C VAL A 232 -12.28 4.13 -14.12
N LYS A 233 -12.95 3.00 -13.87
CA LYS A 233 -13.14 1.95 -14.90
C LYS A 233 -13.94 2.46 -16.10
N GLY A 234 -14.99 3.23 -15.86
CA GLY A 234 -15.76 3.89 -16.92
C GLY A 234 -14.89 4.84 -17.73
N TYR A 235 -14.25 5.80 -17.06
CA TYR A 235 -13.40 6.82 -17.68
C TYR A 235 -12.23 6.24 -18.47
N GLY A 236 -11.55 5.23 -17.91
CA GLY A 236 -10.46 4.55 -18.60
C GLY A 236 -10.91 3.75 -19.82
N THR A 237 -12.10 3.13 -19.76
CA THR A 237 -12.69 2.43 -20.91
C THR A 237 -13.04 3.40 -22.04
N GLU A 238 -13.59 4.57 -21.71
CA GLU A 238 -13.90 5.61 -22.70
C GLU A 238 -12.64 6.19 -23.35
N VAL A 239 -11.58 6.46 -22.56
CA VAL A 239 -10.30 6.95 -23.08
C VAL A 239 -9.62 5.89 -23.95
N PHE A 240 -9.61 4.62 -23.50
CA PHE A 240 -9.12 3.51 -24.32
C PHE A 240 -9.89 3.41 -25.65
N GLY A 241 -11.23 3.51 -25.62
CA GLY A 241 -12.06 3.49 -26.83
C GLY A 241 -11.83 4.64 -27.79
N ARG A 242 -11.34 5.80 -27.32
CA ARG A 242 -10.97 6.94 -28.19
C ARG A 242 -9.64 6.69 -28.91
N TYR A 243 -8.62 6.22 -28.19
CA TYR A 243 -7.26 6.18 -28.70
C TYR A 243 -6.79 4.78 -29.15
N HIS A 244 -7.47 3.71 -28.72
CA HIS A 244 -7.11 2.31 -28.96
C HIS A 244 -5.66 1.98 -28.60
N LYS A 245 -5.15 2.62 -27.56
CA LYS A 245 -3.82 2.44 -26.99
C LYS A 245 -3.93 2.14 -25.50
N PRO A 246 -3.03 1.31 -24.94
CA PRO A 246 -3.06 0.99 -23.51
C PRO A 246 -3.10 2.23 -22.61
N VAL A 247 -3.98 2.20 -21.62
CA VAL A 247 -4.11 3.26 -20.60
C VAL A 247 -3.81 2.66 -19.23
N PHE A 248 -3.04 3.37 -18.41
CA PHE A 248 -2.68 2.99 -17.06
C PHE A 248 -3.10 4.09 -16.10
N VAL A 249 -4.06 3.79 -15.23
CA VAL A 249 -4.55 4.74 -14.23
C VAL A 249 -4.03 4.35 -12.86
N THR A 250 -3.22 5.22 -12.25
CA THR A 250 -2.76 5.06 -10.86
C THR A 250 -3.78 5.65 -9.90
N CYS A 251 -4.26 4.85 -8.94
CA CYS A 251 -5.33 5.20 -8.01
C CYS A 251 -4.86 5.32 -6.55
N GLY A 252 -3.61 5.77 -6.34
CA GLY A 252 -3.02 5.87 -5.00
C GLY A 252 -2.96 4.52 -4.28
N GLU A 253 -3.42 4.48 -3.02
CA GLU A 253 -3.49 3.24 -2.23
C GLU A 253 -4.47 2.20 -2.79
N ARG A 254 -5.29 2.55 -3.79
CA ARG A 254 -6.21 1.63 -4.46
C ARG A 254 -5.54 0.83 -5.60
N GLY A 255 -4.28 1.14 -5.93
CA GLY A 255 -3.47 0.39 -6.88
C GLY A 255 -3.47 0.99 -8.29
N ILE A 256 -3.45 0.12 -9.32
CA ILE A 256 -3.36 0.53 -10.73
C ILE A 256 -4.41 -0.22 -11.56
N ILE A 257 -5.08 0.47 -12.47
CA ILE A 257 -5.99 -0.15 -13.45
C ILE A 257 -5.40 0.04 -14.85
N ALA A 258 -5.17 -1.08 -15.54
CA ALA A 258 -4.73 -1.08 -16.93
C ALA A 258 -5.90 -1.35 -17.87
N PHE A 259 -5.94 -0.69 -19.02
CA PHE A 259 -6.96 -0.86 -20.05
C PHE A 259 -6.31 -1.28 -21.36
N ASP A 260 -6.82 -2.34 -21.97
CA ASP A 260 -6.36 -2.87 -23.24
C ASP A 260 -7.50 -3.52 -24.04
N ASN A 261 -7.18 -4.19 -25.15
CA ASN A 261 -8.17 -4.84 -26.01
C ASN A 261 -8.96 -5.97 -25.32
N ALA A 262 -8.49 -6.49 -24.19
CA ALA A 262 -9.20 -7.50 -23.40
C ALA A 262 -10.14 -6.89 -22.35
N GLY A 263 -10.17 -5.56 -22.21
CA GLY A 263 -10.96 -4.83 -21.21
C GLY A 263 -10.06 -4.11 -20.22
N TYR A 264 -10.40 -4.19 -18.94
CA TYR A 264 -9.59 -3.61 -17.87
C TYR A 264 -9.03 -4.69 -16.93
N HIS A 265 -7.87 -4.40 -16.34
CA HIS A 265 -7.16 -5.26 -15.40
C HIS A 265 -6.87 -4.48 -14.13
N GLU A 266 -7.51 -4.87 -13.04
CA GLU A 266 -7.31 -4.25 -11.73
C GLU A 266 -6.14 -4.90 -11.01
N VAL A 267 -5.17 -4.08 -10.64
CA VAL A 267 -4.11 -4.44 -9.72
C VAL A 267 -4.41 -3.77 -8.38
N PRO A 268 -4.79 -4.53 -7.35
CA PRO A 268 -5.07 -3.97 -6.03
C PRO A 268 -3.85 -3.23 -5.46
N GLY A 269 -4.09 -2.18 -4.69
CA GLY A 269 -3.04 -1.53 -3.93
C GLY A 269 -2.41 -2.46 -2.90
N ILE A 270 -1.30 -2.05 -2.31
CA ILE A 270 -0.55 -2.85 -1.34
C ILE A 270 -0.57 -2.14 0.01
N GLN A 271 -0.98 -2.85 1.05
CA GLN A 271 -0.97 -2.35 2.42
C GLN A 271 0.48 -2.30 2.92
N LEU A 272 0.95 -1.09 3.17
CA LEU A 272 2.28 -0.83 3.74
C LEU A 272 2.13 -0.40 5.20
N LYS A 273 3.11 -0.79 6.04
CA LYS A 273 3.04 -0.63 7.51
C LYS A 273 3.79 0.60 8.04
N GLY A 274 4.67 1.19 7.22
CA GLY A 274 5.51 2.34 7.58
C GLY A 274 4.89 3.70 7.27
N LYS A 275 5.59 4.79 7.64
CA LYS A 275 5.32 6.13 7.08
C LYS A 275 5.58 6.06 5.57
N LEU A 276 4.77 6.76 4.80
CA LEU A 276 4.85 6.75 3.34
C LEU A 276 5.07 8.16 2.80
N ASP A 277 5.80 8.24 1.70
CA ASP A 277 5.98 9.45 0.90
C ASP A 277 5.56 9.13 -0.54
N THR A 278 4.44 9.71 -1.00
CA THR A 278 3.90 9.39 -2.33
C THR A 278 4.64 10.09 -3.47
N VAL A 279 5.60 10.97 -3.17
CA VAL A 279 6.35 11.73 -4.17
C VAL A 279 7.17 10.77 -5.05
N GLY A 280 7.07 10.95 -6.36
CA GLY A 280 7.81 10.15 -7.35
C GLY A 280 7.22 8.77 -7.64
N ALA A 281 6.18 8.32 -6.93
CA ALA A 281 5.54 7.02 -7.20
C ALA A 281 4.98 6.90 -8.62
N GLY A 282 4.49 8.01 -9.18
CA GLY A 282 4.04 8.10 -10.57
C GLY A 282 5.18 7.87 -11.57
N ASP A 283 6.34 8.49 -11.33
CA ASP A 283 7.55 8.36 -12.16
C ASP A 283 8.13 6.94 -12.10
N THR A 284 8.08 6.29 -10.93
CA THR A 284 8.44 4.89 -10.77
C THR A 284 7.49 3.98 -11.56
N ALA A 285 6.18 4.20 -11.43
CA ALA A 285 5.18 3.41 -12.12
C ALA A 285 5.33 3.51 -13.65
N ILE A 286 5.46 4.72 -14.21
CA ILE A 286 5.65 4.89 -15.67
C ILE A 286 6.92 4.23 -16.17
N SER A 287 8.03 4.35 -15.42
CA SER A 287 9.32 3.75 -15.78
C SER A 287 9.20 2.23 -15.85
N ALA A 288 8.66 1.62 -14.79
CA ALA A 288 8.49 0.19 -14.67
C ALA A 288 7.50 -0.38 -15.72
N ILE A 289 6.35 0.28 -15.92
CA ILE A 289 5.34 -0.12 -16.90
C ILE A 289 5.93 -0.04 -18.32
N THR A 290 6.61 1.06 -18.67
CA THR A 290 7.17 1.23 -20.01
C THR A 290 8.22 0.18 -20.34
N LEU A 291 9.12 -0.12 -19.39
CA LEU A 291 10.11 -1.18 -19.57
C LEU A 291 9.46 -2.56 -19.72
N CYS A 292 8.40 -2.86 -18.96
CA CYS A 292 7.66 -4.11 -19.10
C CYS A 292 7.01 -4.24 -20.49
N LEU A 293 6.34 -3.19 -20.96
CA LEU A 293 5.74 -3.19 -22.30
C LEU A 293 6.81 -3.37 -23.38
N ALA A 294 7.93 -2.65 -23.28
CA ALA A 294 9.06 -2.77 -24.21
C ALA A 294 9.71 -4.16 -24.20
N ALA A 295 9.71 -4.83 -23.05
CA ALA A 295 10.12 -6.21 -22.87
C ALA A 295 9.08 -7.25 -23.38
N GLY A 296 7.97 -6.79 -23.96
CA GLY A 296 6.92 -7.62 -24.55
C GLY A 296 5.97 -8.25 -23.53
N LEU A 297 5.82 -7.65 -22.34
CA LEU A 297 4.81 -8.07 -21.37
C LEU A 297 3.44 -7.50 -21.72
N THR A 298 2.40 -8.14 -21.20
CA THR A 298 1.02 -7.65 -21.33
C THR A 298 0.80 -6.40 -20.44
N PRO A 299 -0.17 -5.53 -20.77
CA PRO A 299 -0.56 -4.41 -19.92
C PRO A 299 -0.89 -4.82 -18.47
N ALA A 300 -1.57 -5.95 -18.29
CA ALA A 300 -1.87 -6.50 -16.96
C ALA A 300 -0.60 -6.82 -16.15
N GLU A 301 0.38 -7.50 -16.76
CA GLU A 301 1.66 -7.81 -16.09
C GLU A 301 2.50 -6.55 -15.84
N ALA A 302 2.50 -5.61 -16.79
CA ALA A 302 3.19 -4.33 -16.64
C ALA A 302 2.63 -3.49 -15.49
N ALA A 303 1.30 -3.42 -15.35
CA ALA A 303 0.65 -2.75 -14.23
C ALA A 303 0.96 -3.43 -12.89
N LEU A 304 0.99 -4.76 -12.85
CA LEU A 304 1.32 -5.50 -11.62
C LEU A 304 2.77 -5.24 -11.18
N PHE A 305 3.72 -5.29 -12.13
CA PHE A 305 5.11 -4.97 -11.87
C PHE A 305 5.29 -3.50 -11.45
N GLY A 306 4.62 -2.58 -12.15
CA GLY A 306 4.63 -1.15 -11.83
C GLY A 306 4.05 -0.83 -10.45
N ASN A 307 3.03 -1.56 -10.00
CA ASN A 307 2.44 -1.42 -8.67
C ASN A 307 3.44 -1.84 -7.57
N PHE A 308 4.20 -2.92 -7.77
CA PHE A 308 5.27 -3.30 -6.84
C PHE A 308 6.40 -2.26 -6.81
N ALA A 309 6.80 -1.74 -7.97
CA ALA A 309 7.82 -0.70 -8.05
C ALA A 309 7.38 0.57 -7.30
N ALA A 310 6.15 1.04 -7.53
CA ALA A 310 5.58 2.17 -6.80
C ALA A 310 5.53 1.89 -5.28
N ALA A 311 5.13 0.69 -4.86
CA ALA A 311 5.10 0.29 -3.46
C ALA A 311 6.49 0.34 -2.78
N VAL A 312 7.57 0.06 -3.52
CA VAL A 312 8.94 0.26 -3.02
C VAL A 312 9.25 1.75 -2.85
N THR A 313 9.01 2.56 -3.88
CA THR A 313 9.33 4.00 -3.85
C THR A 313 8.61 4.71 -2.72
N VAL A 314 7.32 4.42 -2.48
CA VAL A 314 6.57 5.16 -1.44
C VAL A 314 7.03 4.88 -0.01
N GLN A 315 7.87 3.87 0.20
CA GLN A 315 8.49 3.58 1.50
C GLN A 315 9.79 4.37 1.72
N LYS A 316 10.28 5.09 0.70
CA LYS A 316 11.52 5.88 0.77
C LYS A 316 11.17 7.31 1.18
N LEU A 317 11.37 7.60 2.47
CA LEU A 317 11.03 8.90 3.06
C LEU A 317 12.06 9.98 2.69
N PHE A 318 11.57 11.22 2.52
CA PHE A 318 12.40 12.44 2.38
C PHE A 318 13.29 12.46 1.13
N THR A 319 13.00 11.65 0.12
CA THR A 319 13.77 11.59 -1.12
C THR A 319 12.89 11.10 -2.27
N THR A 320 13.21 11.48 -3.51
CA THR A 320 12.64 10.86 -4.71
C THR A 320 13.25 9.47 -4.88
N GLY A 321 12.66 8.49 -4.18
CA GLY A 321 13.15 7.13 -4.15
C GLY A 321 12.97 6.38 -5.47
N THR A 322 13.96 5.57 -5.85
CA THR A 322 13.84 4.62 -6.97
C THR A 322 13.46 3.22 -6.47
N ALA A 323 13.14 2.28 -7.36
CA ALA A 323 12.90 0.88 -7.00
C ALA A 323 13.87 -0.04 -7.74
N THR A 324 14.72 -0.77 -7.01
CA THR A 324 15.58 -1.79 -7.64
C THR A 324 14.81 -3.08 -7.86
N GLY A 325 15.29 -3.92 -8.79
CA GLY A 325 14.70 -5.24 -9.04
C GLY A 325 14.65 -6.13 -7.80
N GLU A 326 15.67 -6.07 -6.93
CA GLU A 326 15.72 -6.83 -5.69
C GLU A 326 14.68 -6.35 -4.67
N GLU A 327 14.49 -5.03 -4.52
CA GLU A 327 13.47 -4.45 -3.65
C GLU A 327 12.06 -4.84 -4.13
N ILE A 328 11.83 -4.79 -5.46
CA ILE A 328 10.57 -5.20 -6.07
C ILE A 328 10.29 -6.69 -5.79
N ALA A 329 11.29 -7.56 -5.95
CA ALA A 329 11.14 -8.99 -5.67
C ALA A 329 10.86 -9.29 -4.19
N LEU A 330 11.33 -8.43 -3.28
CA LEU A 330 11.03 -8.55 -1.85
C LEU A 330 9.57 -8.20 -1.56
N VAL A 331 9.08 -7.08 -2.08
CA VAL A 331 7.68 -6.64 -1.91
C VAL A 331 6.71 -7.62 -2.59
N ALA A 332 7.07 -8.15 -3.75
CA ALA A 332 6.24 -9.10 -4.51
C ALA A 332 6.14 -10.49 -3.88
N LYS A 333 6.98 -10.83 -2.90
CA LYS A 333 7.03 -12.17 -2.30
C LYS A 333 5.72 -12.55 -1.62
N ASP A 334 5.15 -11.62 -0.86
CA ASP A 334 3.95 -11.87 -0.06
C ASP A 334 3.16 -10.58 0.19
N PRO A 335 2.56 -9.99 -0.86
CA PRO A 335 1.90 -8.70 -0.75
C PRO A 335 0.58 -8.81 0.02
N ASP A 336 0.39 -7.88 0.95
CA ASP A 336 -0.87 -7.68 1.65
C ASP A 336 -1.75 -6.71 0.83
N TYR A 337 -2.49 -7.24 -0.16
CA TYR A 337 -3.31 -6.41 -1.06
C TYR A 337 -4.47 -5.69 -0.36
N ILE A 338 -4.77 -4.46 -0.78
CA ILE A 338 -5.95 -3.71 -0.33
C ILE A 338 -7.11 -4.02 -1.28
N TYR A 339 -8.16 -4.65 -0.77
CA TYR A 339 -9.36 -4.98 -1.53
C TYR A 339 -10.48 -3.98 -1.25
N ASN A 340 -11.35 -3.72 -2.23
CA ASN A 340 -12.60 -2.98 -2.06
C ASN A 340 -12.45 -1.65 -1.27
N ALA A 341 -11.39 -0.88 -1.56
CA ALA A 341 -11.05 0.32 -0.79
C ALA A 341 -12.20 1.34 -0.72
N ASP A 342 -12.91 1.57 -1.82
CA ASP A 342 -14.04 2.51 -1.84
C ASP A 342 -15.21 2.03 -0.96
N LEU A 343 -15.50 0.73 -0.95
CA LEU A 343 -16.53 0.15 -0.08
C LEU A 343 -16.12 0.22 1.39
N ALA A 344 -14.82 0.10 1.69
CA ALA A 344 -14.30 0.24 3.03
C ALA A 344 -14.49 1.66 3.57
N GLU A 345 -14.39 2.69 2.72
CA GLU A 345 -14.59 4.09 3.07
C GLU A 345 -16.07 4.52 3.06
N ASN A 346 -16.87 3.93 2.18
CA ASN A 346 -18.28 4.30 1.99
C ASN A 346 -19.23 3.17 2.35
N GLU A 347 -19.63 3.12 3.62
CA GLU A 347 -20.63 2.16 4.13
C GLU A 347 -22.00 2.27 3.45
N ARG A 348 -22.35 3.41 2.84
CA ARG A 348 -23.64 3.58 2.15
C ARG A 348 -23.73 2.76 0.85
N ALA A 349 -22.58 2.30 0.33
CA ALA A 349 -22.50 1.40 -0.81
C ALA A 349 -22.64 -0.08 -0.40
N ALA A 350 -22.73 -0.38 0.90
CA ALA A 350 -22.91 -1.74 1.40
C ALA A 350 -24.19 -2.37 0.87
N THR A 351 -24.08 -3.60 0.40
CA THR A 351 -25.22 -4.42 -0.02
C THR A 351 -25.40 -5.55 0.96
N TYR A 352 -26.63 -5.76 1.43
CA TYR A 352 -26.94 -6.78 2.43
C TYR A 352 -27.72 -7.93 1.82
N TYR A 353 -27.46 -9.15 2.31
CA TYR A 353 -28.25 -10.30 1.93
C TYR A 353 -29.67 -10.18 2.52
N PRO A 354 -30.75 -10.48 1.75
CA PRO A 354 -32.12 -10.21 2.17
C PRO A 354 -32.46 -10.77 3.55
N GLU A 355 -33.16 -9.96 4.36
CA GLU A 355 -33.62 -10.32 5.71
C GLU A 355 -32.50 -10.74 6.69
N THR A 356 -31.26 -10.32 6.43
CA THR A 356 -30.11 -10.56 7.31
C THR A 356 -29.34 -9.27 7.56
N GLU A 357 -28.41 -9.33 8.49
CA GLU A 357 -27.40 -8.29 8.72
C GLU A 357 -26.08 -8.61 8.00
N PHE A 358 -26.09 -9.54 7.03
CA PHE A 358 -24.89 -9.99 6.34
C PHE A 358 -24.56 -9.06 5.18
N GLU A 359 -23.42 -8.40 5.25
CA GLU A 359 -22.95 -7.56 4.16
C GLU A 359 -22.20 -8.41 3.11
N ILE A 360 -22.61 -8.27 1.85
CA ILE A 360 -21.93 -8.88 0.71
C ILE A 360 -20.92 -7.87 0.15
N CYS A 361 -19.64 -8.05 0.51
CA CYS A 361 -18.57 -7.17 0.04
C CYS A 361 -18.10 -7.52 -1.38
N VAL A 362 -18.36 -8.75 -1.84
CA VAL A 362 -18.00 -9.25 -3.16
C VAL A 362 -19.19 -10.07 -3.71
N PRO A 363 -20.04 -9.52 -4.59
CA PRO A 363 -21.26 -10.20 -5.05
C PRO A 363 -21.03 -11.61 -5.61
N GLU A 364 -19.91 -11.83 -6.29
CA GLU A 364 -19.51 -13.11 -6.89
C GLU A 364 -19.24 -14.20 -5.85
N ILE A 365 -19.25 -13.87 -4.55
CA ILE A 365 -19.15 -14.87 -3.48
C ILE A 365 -20.34 -15.82 -3.48
N LEU A 366 -21.54 -15.33 -3.83
CA LEU A 366 -22.77 -16.12 -3.77
C LEU A 366 -22.69 -17.34 -4.69
N ASP A 367 -21.99 -17.22 -5.81
CA ASP A 367 -21.75 -18.32 -6.78
C ASP A 367 -20.73 -19.35 -6.28
N LYS A 368 -19.98 -19.05 -5.22
CA LYS A 368 -18.95 -19.92 -4.64
C LYS A 368 -19.42 -20.71 -3.42
N LEU A 369 -20.57 -20.35 -2.84
CA LEU A 369 -21.14 -21.02 -1.67
C LEU A 369 -21.67 -22.43 -2.01
N GLY A 370 -22.07 -23.20 -1.00
CA GLY A 370 -22.64 -24.56 -1.17
C GLY A 370 -21.63 -25.70 -1.16
N HIS A 371 -20.33 -25.42 -1.01
CA HIS A 371 -19.27 -26.41 -1.16
C HIS A 371 -18.32 -26.53 0.04
N ILE A 372 -18.63 -25.85 1.15
CA ILE A 372 -17.73 -25.78 2.31
C ILE A 372 -17.58 -27.17 2.94
N ARG A 373 -16.33 -27.57 3.15
CA ARG A 373 -15.92 -28.81 3.85
C ARG A 373 -14.95 -28.54 4.99
N TYR A 374 -14.24 -27.42 4.92
CA TYR A 374 -13.24 -27.04 5.89
C TYR A 374 -13.52 -25.63 6.39
N ALA A 375 -13.39 -25.42 7.69
CA ALA A 375 -13.51 -24.10 8.28
C ALA A 375 -12.34 -23.82 9.24
N VAL A 376 -11.67 -22.69 9.04
CA VAL A 376 -10.65 -22.18 9.96
C VAL A 376 -11.25 -21.02 10.72
N PHE A 377 -11.26 -21.13 12.04
CA PHE A 377 -11.72 -20.07 12.93
C PHE A 377 -10.53 -19.45 13.62
N ASP A 378 -10.51 -18.13 13.62
CA ASP A 378 -9.85 -17.42 14.69
C ASP A 378 -10.58 -17.64 16.03
N HIS A 379 -9.84 -17.57 17.12
CA HIS A 379 -10.35 -17.79 18.48
C HIS A 379 -10.79 -16.49 19.15
N ASP A 380 -9.86 -15.55 19.32
CA ASP A 380 -10.03 -14.33 20.08
C ASP A 380 -10.87 -13.30 19.32
N GLY A 381 -11.88 -12.69 19.95
CA GLY A 381 -12.75 -11.71 19.29
C GLY A 381 -13.69 -12.30 18.22
N THR A 382 -13.46 -13.56 17.83
CA THR A 382 -14.24 -14.32 16.85
C THR A 382 -15.17 -15.32 17.51
N ILE A 383 -14.69 -16.14 18.45
CA ILE A 383 -15.55 -17.07 19.23
C ILE A 383 -15.53 -16.68 20.69
N SER A 384 -14.35 -16.37 21.23
CA SER A 384 -14.08 -16.08 22.64
C SER A 384 -13.92 -14.59 22.88
N SER A 385 -14.51 -14.08 23.96
CA SER A 385 -14.23 -12.76 24.52
C SER A 385 -13.41 -12.84 25.81
N LEU A 386 -12.79 -13.98 26.13
CA LEU A 386 -11.97 -14.14 27.34
C LEU A 386 -10.85 -13.11 27.43
N ARG A 387 -10.31 -12.67 26.28
CA ARG A 387 -9.23 -11.67 26.19
C ARG A 387 -9.70 -10.25 25.92
N GLN A 388 -11.02 -10.01 25.89
CA GLN A 388 -11.59 -8.66 25.78
C GLN A 388 -11.04 -7.78 26.91
N GLY A 389 -10.65 -6.53 26.59
CA GLY A 389 -10.02 -5.60 27.54
C GLY A 389 -8.51 -5.68 27.56
N TRP A 390 -7.89 -6.32 26.55
CA TRP A 390 -6.45 -6.40 26.40
C TRP A 390 -5.76 -5.04 26.34
N GLU A 391 -6.44 -3.96 25.91
CA GLU A 391 -5.89 -2.61 25.92
C GLU A 391 -5.54 -2.14 27.34
N GLU A 392 -6.33 -2.57 28.34
CA GLU A 392 -6.10 -2.27 29.76
C GLU A 392 -4.82 -2.93 30.31
N ILE A 393 -4.30 -3.94 29.60
CA ILE A 393 -3.01 -4.57 29.88
C ILE A 393 -1.89 -3.91 29.06
N MET A 394 -2.16 -3.63 27.78
CA MET A 394 -1.17 -3.08 26.84
C MET A 394 -0.68 -1.70 27.29
N GLU A 395 -1.59 -0.79 27.67
CA GLU A 395 -1.22 0.56 28.08
C GLU A 395 -0.25 0.55 29.29
N PRO A 396 -0.55 -0.14 30.41
CA PRO A 396 0.39 -0.25 31.53
C PRO A 396 1.73 -0.89 31.14
N VAL A 397 1.73 -1.91 30.28
CA VAL A 397 2.98 -2.56 29.82
C VAL A 397 3.83 -1.57 29.03
N MET A 398 3.24 -0.83 28.08
CA MET A 398 3.95 0.18 27.31
C MET A 398 4.47 1.30 28.21
N MET A 399 3.64 1.81 29.11
CA MET A 399 4.02 2.89 30.03
C MET A 399 5.18 2.49 30.94
N LYS A 400 5.13 1.28 31.55
CA LYS A 400 6.22 0.77 32.39
C LYS A 400 7.50 0.52 31.57
N SER A 401 7.35 0.04 30.34
CA SER A 401 8.48 -0.20 29.44
C SER A 401 9.16 1.09 29.00
N ILE A 402 8.41 2.15 28.72
CA ILE A 402 8.93 3.45 28.29
C ILE A 402 9.54 4.21 29.47
N LEU A 403 8.90 4.21 30.64
CA LEU A 403 9.34 5.00 31.79
C LEU A 403 10.39 4.28 32.65
N GLY A 404 10.50 2.95 32.58
CA GLY A 404 11.45 2.16 33.36
C GLY A 404 11.33 2.42 34.87
N GLU A 405 12.46 2.65 35.55
CA GLU A 405 12.51 2.98 36.99
C GLU A 405 11.78 4.30 37.34
N HIS A 406 11.56 5.17 36.35
CA HIS A 406 10.88 6.45 36.55
C HIS A 406 9.35 6.33 36.60
N TYR A 407 8.77 5.16 36.31
CA TYR A 407 7.31 4.99 36.21
C TYR A 407 6.54 5.52 37.43
N GLU A 408 7.04 5.28 38.64
CA GLU A 408 6.39 5.70 39.90
C GLU A 408 6.80 7.12 40.36
N THR A 409 7.80 7.75 39.73
CA THR A 409 8.45 8.97 40.23
C THR A 409 8.46 10.15 39.25
N ILE A 410 8.12 9.93 37.98
CA ILE A 410 8.09 10.96 36.93
C ILE A 410 7.03 12.04 37.23
N ASP A 411 7.22 13.25 36.71
CA ASP A 411 6.24 14.33 36.84
C ASP A 411 4.94 14.05 36.05
N ALA A 412 3.84 14.64 36.51
CA ALA A 412 2.52 14.40 35.92
C ALA A 412 2.38 14.90 34.47
N GLY A 413 3.11 15.94 34.08
CA GLY A 413 3.06 16.46 32.70
C GLY A 413 3.67 15.46 31.72
N THR A 414 4.86 14.97 32.05
CA THR A 414 5.55 13.93 31.29
C THR A 414 4.76 12.63 31.27
N PHE A 415 4.21 12.19 32.41
CA PHE A 415 3.39 10.98 32.49
C PHE A 415 2.21 11.02 31.51
N HIS A 416 1.43 12.10 31.52
CA HIS A 416 0.29 12.25 30.62
C HIS A 416 0.69 12.32 29.14
N ARG A 417 1.84 12.93 28.82
CA ARG A 417 2.36 12.95 27.45
C ARG A 417 2.70 11.55 26.95
N VAL A 418 3.42 10.76 27.74
CA VAL A 418 3.73 9.36 27.38
C VAL A 418 2.45 8.54 27.27
N GLN A 419 1.50 8.72 28.19
CA GLN A 419 0.21 8.03 28.16
C GLN A 419 -0.59 8.36 26.91
N ALA A 420 -0.63 9.64 26.49
CA ALA A 420 -1.33 10.06 25.28
C ALA A 420 -0.72 9.41 24.03
N GLU A 421 0.61 9.35 23.93
CA GLU A 421 1.31 8.68 22.82
C GLU A 421 1.07 7.16 22.83
N CYS A 422 1.14 6.51 24.00
CA CYS A 422 0.79 5.08 24.12
C CYS A 422 -0.63 4.80 23.63
N LYS A 423 -1.62 5.60 24.08
CA LYS A 423 -3.01 5.45 23.66
C LYS A 423 -3.21 5.69 22.16
N ALA A 424 -2.58 6.73 21.62
CA ALA A 424 -2.61 7.03 20.19
C ALA A 424 -1.98 5.90 19.37
N PHE A 425 -0.85 5.36 19.84
CA PHE A 425 -0.16 4.24 19.22
C PHE A 425 -1.00 2.95 19.28
N ILE A 426 -1.58 2.61 20.43
CA ILE A 426 -2.47 1.45 20.59
C ILE A 426 -3.65 1.58 19.62
N HIS A 427 -4.34 2.72 19.60
CA HIS A 427 -5.47 2.97 18.70
C HIS A 427 -5.06 2.84 17.22
N LYS A 428 -3.92 3.42 16.84
CA LYS A 428 -3.40 3.34 15.46
C LYS A 428 -3.00 1.92 15.07
N THR A 429 -2.61 1.10 16.04
CA THR A 429 -2.16 -0.28 15.83
C THR A 429 -3.20 -1.33 16.20
N THR A 430 -4.43 -0.94 16.54
CA THR A 430 -5.51 -1.87 16.86
C THR A 430 -5.83 -2.76 15.65
N GLY A 431 -5.71 -4.08 15.83
CA GLY A 431 -5.86 -5.07 14.75
C GLY A 431 -4.58 -5.34 13.95
N ILE A 432 -3.44 -4.76 14.34
CA ILE A 432 -2.11 -5.19 13.91
C ILE A 432 -1.61 -6.28 14.87
N GLN A 433 -0.80 -7.22 14.36
CA GLN A 433 -0.18 -8.24 15.22
C GLN A 433 0.63 -7.61 16.35
N THR A 434 0.48 -8.18 17.55
CA THR A 434 1.17 -7.76 18.77
C THR A 434 2.68 -7.60 18.58
N ILE A 435 3.33 -8.45 17.77
CA ILE A 435 4.78 -8.36 17.56
C ILE A 435 5.22 -7.05 16.89
N TYR A 436 4.40 -6.47 16.01
CA TYR A 436 4.69 -5.16 15.41
C TYR A 436 4.37 -4.02 16.38
N GLN A 437 3.39 -4.21 17.25
CA GLN A 437 3.16 -3.27 18.35
C GLN A 437 4.37 -3.24 19.28
N MET A 438 4.98 -4.39 19.56
CA MET A 438 6.22 -4.46 20.35
C MET A 438 7.41 -3.86 19.61
N GLU A 439 7.51 -4.01 18.29
CA GLU A 439 8.54 -3.34 17.50
C GLU A 439 8.39 -1.81 17.54
N GLY A 440 7.16 -1.30 17.47
CA GLY A 440 6.89 0.12 17.70
C GLY A 440 7.17 0.56 19.13
N LEU A 441 6.89 -0.29 20.14
CA LEU A 441 7.24 -0.02 21.53
C LEU A 441 8.75 0.14 21.70
N VAL A 442 9.57 -0.72 21.10
CA VAL A 442 11.04 -0.57 21.11
C VAL A 442 11.45 0.81 20.59
N ASN A 443 10.82 1.28 19.51
CA ASN A 443 11.09 2.62 18.96
C ASN A 443 10.63 3.74 19.90
N LEU A 444 9.45 3.61 20.53
CA LEU A 444 8.97 4.58 21.51
C LEU A 444 9.88 4.65 22.74
N VAL A 445 10.36 3.51 23.25
CA VAL A 445 11.31 3.47 24.38
C VAL A 445 12.59 4.24 24.02
N ARG A 446 13.13 4.04 22.80
CA ARG A 446 14.28 4.81 22.29
C ARG A 446 13.98 6.29 22.12
N GLU A 447 12.81 6.63 21.57
CA GLU A 447 12.41 8.00 21.27
C GLU A 447 12.24 8.85 22.55
N PHE A 448 11.65 8.27 23.59
CA PHE A 448 11.47 8.96 24.88
C PHE A 448 12.74 9.00 25.74
N GLY A 449 13.65 8.02 25.59
CA GLY A 449 15.01 8.08 26.15
C GLY A 449 15.13 7.95 27.67
N PHE A 450 14.12 7.43 28.38
CA PHE A 450 14.18 7.20 29.83
C PHE A 450 14.87 5.89 30.22
N VAL A 451 14.96 4.93 29.29
CA VAL A 451 15.62 3.64 29.50
C VAL A 451 16.96 3.63 28.76
N PRO A 452 18.09 3.27 29.41
CA PRO A 452 19.39 3.12 28.74
C PRO A 452 19.35 2.11 27.59
N GLU A 453 20.07 2.37 26.49
CA GLU A 453 20.03 1.54 25.27
C GLU A 453 20.39 0.06 25.53
N ASP A 454 21.28 -0.21 26.48
CA ASP A 454 21.69 -1.56 26.88
C ASP A 454 20.63 -2.31 27.70
N GLN A 455 19.57 -1.62 28.15
CA GLN A 455 18.46 -2.16 28.93
C GLN A 455 17.15 -2.21 28.13
N ILE A 456 17.12 -1.69 26.90
CA ILE A 456 15.95 -1.77 26.03
C ILE A 456 15.78 -3.23 25.60
N LEU A 457 14.64 -3.82 25.98
CA LEU A 457 14.30 -5.18 25.61
C LEU A 457 13.99 -5.27 24.12
N ASP A 458 14.16 -6.46 23.54
CA ASP A 458 13.71 -6.69 22.18
C ASP A 458 12.18 -6.88 22.10
N LYS A 459 11.66 -6.86 20.87
CA LYS A 459 10.21 -7.00 20.62
C LYS A 459 9.61 -8.32 21.09
N PHE A 460 10.41 -9.38 21.23
CA PHE A 460 9.93 -10.68 21.71
C PHE A 460 9.84 -10.71 23.23
N GLN A 461 10.81 -10.12 23.93
CA GLN A 461 10.79 -9.96 25.37
C GLN A 461 9.64 -9.05 25.83
N TYR A 462 9.39 -7.92 25.15
CA TYR A 462 8.21 -7.11 25.45
C TYR A 462 6.89 -7.85 25.19
N LYS A 463 6.85 -8.70 24.15
CA LYS A 463 5.68 -9.55 23.87
C LYS A 463 5.43 -10.54 25.01
N GLU A 464 6.47 -11.11 25.59
CA GLU A 464 6.38 -12.03 26.73
C GLU A 464 5.76 -11.34 27.95
N ILE A 465 6.25 -10.15 28.32
CA ILE A 465 5.70 -9.35 29.43
C ILE A 465 4.21 -9.05 29.21
N TYR A 466 3.83 -8.66 27.99
CA TYR A 466 2.43 -8.41 27.65
C TYR A 466 1.58 -9.68 27.76
N ASN A 467 2.07 -10.79 27.22
CA ASN A 467 1.37 -12.07 27.28
C ASN A 467 1.15 -12.53 28.72
N ASP A 468 2.14 -12.38 29.61
CA ASP A 468 2.00 -12.73 31.02
C ASP A 468 0.87 -11.94 31.70
N GLY A 469 0.81 -10.63 31.47
CA GLY A 469 -0.27 -9.78 31.98
C GLY A 469 -1.64 -10.16 31.41
N LEU A 470 -1.69 -10.51 30.12
CA LEU A 470 -2.91 -10.97 29.47
C LEU A 470 -3.39 -12.30 30.06
N MET A 471 -2.48 -13.25 30.29
CA MET A 471 -2.79 -14.55 30.87
C MET A 471 -3.21 -14.45 32.34
N GLU A 472 -2.69 -13.49 33.10
CA GLU A 472 -3.17 -13.22 34.46
C GLU A 472 -4.65 -12.79 34.46
N MET A 473 -5.03 -11.91 33.52
CA MET A 473 -6.43 -11.49 33.35
C MET A 473 -7.32 -12.67 32.96
N VAL A 474 -6.90 -13.49 31.99
CA VAL A 474 -7.63 -14.68 31.55
C VAL A 474 -7.79 -15.68 32.69
N SER A 475 -6.72 -15.94 33.46
CA SER A 475 -6.75 -16.86 34.60
C SER A 475 -7.79 -16.46 35.64
N LYS A 476 -7.88 -15.17 35.98
CA LYS A 476 -8.91 -14.64 36.89
C LYS A 476 -10.33 -14.88 36.37
N ARG A 477 -10.55 -14.77 35.06
CA ARG A 477 -11.85 -15.03 34.42
C ARG A 477 -12.17 -16.53 34.42
N MET A 478 -11.18 -17.37 34.12
CA MET A 478 -11.31 -18.83 34.15
C MET A 478 -11.60 -19.36 35.56
N GLU A 479 -11.02 -18.77 36.61
CA GLU A 479 -11.36 -19.12 37.99
C GLU A 479 -12.83 -18.85 38.33
N LYS A 480 -13.40 -17.74 37.84
CA LYS A 480 -14.82 -17.42 38.04
C LYS A 480 -15.73 -18.42 37.31
N LEU A 481 -15.37 -18.82 36.10
CA LEU A 481 -16.04 -19.89 35.36
C LEU A 481 -15.98 -21.21 36.14
N ALA A 482 -14.80 -21.60 36.64
CA ALA A 482 -14.62 -22.83 37.40
C ALA A 482 -15.42 -22.84 38.72
N LYS A 483 -15.61 -21.67 39.35
CA LYS A 483 -16.45 -21.49 40.54
C LYS A 483 -17.94 -21.40 40.24
N GLY A 484 -18.34 -21.34 38.95
CA GLY A 484 -19.73 -21.16 38.54
C GLY A 484 -20.28 -19.75 38.78
N GLU A 485 -19.42 -18.77 39.02
CA GLU A 485 -19.80 -17.36 39.17
C GLU A 485 -20.20 -16.73 37.83
N LEU A 486 -19.69 -17.28 36.73
CA LEU A 486 -19.98 -16.90 35.35
C LEU A 486 -20.20 -18.17 34.52
N GLY A 487 -20.91 -18.05 33.40
CA GLY A 487 -21.19 -19.13 32.46
C GLY A 487 -20.40 -19.02 31.15
N GLN A 488 -20.49 -20.07 30.32
CA GLN A 488 -19.89 -20.10 28.97
C GLN A 488 -20.33 -18.91 28.10
N GLU A 489 -21.61 -18.55 28.17
CA GLU A 489 -22.22 -17.44 27.43
C GLU A 489 -21.66 -16.07 27.85
N ASP A 490 -21.03 -15.97 29.04
CA ASP A 490 -20.43 -14.71 29.48
C ASP A 490 -19.16 -14.37 28.71
N TYR A 491 -18.53 -15.36 28.07
CA TYR A 491 -17.24 -15.22 27.41
C TYR A 491 -17.23 -15.78 25.97
N THR A 492 -18.39 -16.07 25.41
CA THR A 492 -18.54 -16.47 24.01
C THR A 492 -19.36 -15.45 23.25
N LEU A 493 -19.06 -15.27 21.97
CA LEU A 493 -19.92 -14.47 21.10
C LEU A 493 -21.27 -15.15 20.91
N LYS A 494 -22.33 -14.35 20.88
CA LYS A 494 -23.70 -14.81 20.77
C LYS A 494 -23.89 -15.71 19.55
N GLY A 495 -24.34 -16.94 19.77
CA GLY A 495 -24.62 -17.95 18.74
C GLY A 495 -23.40 -18.64 18.14
N ALA A 496 -22.18 -18.31 18.58
CA ALA A 496 -20.96 -18.87 17.98
C ALA A 496 -20.87 -20.38 18.21
N VAL A 497 -21.15 -20.85 19.43
CA VAL A 497 -21.09 -22.27 19.78
C VAL A 497 -22.17 -23.07 19.04
N GLU A 498 -23.38 -22.54 18.92
CA GLU A 498 -24.47 -23.14 18.15
C GLU A 498 -24.11 -23.24 16.66
N PHE A 499 -23.47 -22.21 16.09
CA PHE A 499 -22.98 -22.24 14.73
C PHE A 499 -21.94 -23.34 14.50
N LEU A 500 -20.96 -23.46 15.40
CA LEU A 500 -19.95 -24.53 15.34
C LEU A 500 -20.59 -25.93 15.39
N LYS A 501 -21.61 -26.14 16.24
CA LYS A 501 -22.35 -27.41 16.30
C LYS A 501 -23.04 -27.72 14.96
N GLN A 502 -23.69 -26.73 14.35
CA GLN A 502 -24.37 -26.92 13.06
C GLN A 502 -23.40 -27.22 11.90
N LEU A 503 -22.18 -26.67 11.93
CA LEU A 503 -21.12 -27.02 10.98
C LEU A 503 -20.65 -28.46 11.20
N LYS A 504 -20.46 -28.87 12.46
CA LYS A 504 -20.06 -30.23 12.81
C LYS A 504 -21.08 -31.27 12.35
N GLU A 505 -22.36 -31.01 12.55
CA GLU A 505 -23.46 -31.87 12.10
C GLU A 505 -23.48 -32.06 10.58
N ARG A 506 -22.99 -31.07 9.82
CA ARG A 506 -22.85 -31.11 8.36
C ARG A 506 -21.52 -31.73 7.89
N GLY A 507 -20.70 -32.23 8.81
CA GLY A 507 -19.44 -32.90 8.49
C GLY A 507 -18.32 -31.94 8.07
N VAL A 508 -18.41 -30.66 8.43
CA VAL A 508 -17.32 -29.70 8.22
C VAL A 508 -16.20 -30.00 9.21
N THR A 509 -14.97 -30.19 8.70
CA THR A 509 -13.77 -30.28 9.53
C THR A 509 -13.34 -28.89 9.96
N MET A 510 -13.26 -28.67 11.27
CA MET A 510 -13.01 -27.36 11.85
C MET A 510 -11.63 -27.27 12.50
N TYR A 511 -10.94 -26.16 12.24
CA TYR A 511 -9.63 -25.82 12.78
C TYR A 511 -9.75 -24.53 13.60
N LEU A 512 -9.11 -24.48 14.77
CA LEU A 512 -9.02 -23.27 15.59
C LEU A 512 -7.60 -22.71 15.54
N ALA A 513 -7.46 -21.42 15.31
CA ALA A 513 -6.19 -20.71 15.29
C ALA A 513 -6.22 -19.55 16.29
N SER A 514 -5.11 -19.33 17.00
CA SER A 514 -4.88 -18.13 17.82
C SER A 514 -3.41 -17.72 17.77
N GLY A 515 -3.14 -16.46 18.12
CA GLY A 515 -1.78 -15.91 18.21
C GLY A 515 -1.03 -16.23 19.50
N THR A 516 -1.67 -16.88 20.47
CA THR A 516 -1.10 -17.24 21.78
C THR A 516 -0.71 -18.72 21.85
N ASP A 517 -0.12 -19.12 22.98
CA ASP A 517 0.38 -20.48 23.17
C ASP A 517 -0.71 -21.55 22.96
N VAL A 518 -0.36 -22.61 22.25
CA VAL A 518 -1.29 -23.67 21.88
C VAL A 518 -1.95 -24.35 23.07
N ASP A 519 -1.24 -24.49 24.19
CA ASP A 519 -1.78 -25.13 25.38
C ASP A 519 -2.80 -24.23 26.10
N ASP A 520 -2.55 -22.92 26.10
CA ASP A 520 -3.49 -21.93 26.65
C ASP A 520 -4.79 -21.90 25.84
N VAL A 521 -4.70 -21.88 24.51
CA VAL A 521 -5.87 -21.87 23.62
C VAL A 521 -6.71 -23.14 23.78
N LYS A 522 -6.06 -24.30 23.90
CA LYS A 522 -6.74 -25.58 24.18
C LYS A 522 -7.47 -25.54 25.52
N ASN A 523 -6.81 -25.03 26.56
CA ASN A 523 -7.40 -24.92 27.89
C ASN A 523 -8.60 -23.96 27.89
N GLU A 524 -8.48 -22.81 27.26
CA GLU A 524 -9.57 -21.85 27.09
C GLU A 524 -10.76 -22.47 26.33
N ALA A 525 -10.52 -23.11 25.19
CA ALA A 525 -11.56 -23.76 24.39
C ALA A 525 -12.24 -24.93 25.12
N GLN A 526 -11.49 -25.66 25.96
CA GLN A 526 -12.02 -26.77 26.76
C GLN A 526 -12.92 -26.23 27.88
N MET A 527 -12.48 -25.19 28.58
CA MET A 527 -13.26 -24.56 29.65
C MET A 527 -14.50 -23.84 29.13
N LEU A 528 -14.42 -23.29 27.91
CA LEU A 528 -15.56 -22.77 27.19
C LEU A 528 -16.34 -23.85 26.43
N GLY A 529 -16.08 -25.14 26.64
CA GLY A 529 -16.98 -26.23 26.22
C GLY A 529 -17.14 -26.46 24.72
N TYR A 530 -16.20 -26.03 23.88
CA TYR A 530 -16.26 -26.24 22.42
C TYR A 530 -14.99 -26.84 21.81
N ALA A 531 -13.97 -27.17 22.60
CA ALA A 531 -12.72 -27.77 22.10
C ALA A 531 -12.96 -29.02 21.22
N ASP A 532 -13.90 -29.89 21.62
CA ASP A 532 -14.20 -31.15 20.92
C ASP A 532 -14.84 -30.96 19.53
N LEU A 533 -15.27 -29.74 19.19
CA LEU A 533 -15.81 -29.44 17.87
C LEU A 533 -14.69 -29.34 16.82
N PHE A 534 -13.48 -28.95 17.21
CA PHE A 534 -12.33 -28.69 16.33
C PHE A 534 -11.52 -29.97 16.01
N ASP A 535 -12.10 -30.85 15.21
CA ASP A 535 -11.49 -32.12 14.78
C ASP A 535 -10.31 -31.98 13.82
N GLY A 536 -10.18 -30.84 13.13
CA GLY A 536 -8.99 -30.48 12.37
C GLY A 536 -7.81 -30.06 13.26
N GLY A 537 -8.09 -29.79 14.54
CA GLY A 537 -7.11 -29.45 15.57
C GLY A 537 -7.17 -28.00 16.03
N ILE A 538 -6.59 -27.76 17.20
CA ILE A 538 -6.42 -26.44 17.81
C ILE A 538 -4.94 -26.05 17.73
N TYR A 539 -4.68 -24.89 17.14
CA TYR A 539 -3.35 -24.38 16.83
C TYR A 539 -3.13 -23.04 17.50
N GLY A 540 -1.93 -22.86 18.05
CA GLY A 540 -1.44 -21.61 18.62
C GLY A 540 0.03 -21.40 18.29
N ALA A 541 0.61 -20.32 18.80
CA ALA A 541 2.05 -20.13 18.84
C ALA A 541 2.71 -21.26 19.68
N LEU A 542 3.95 -21.62 19.34
CA LEU A 542 4.75 -22.59 20.13
C LEU A 542 5.70 -21.82 21.06
N ARG A 543 5.74 -22.19 22.36
CA ARG A 543 6.62 -21.58 23.38
C ARG A 543 8.08 -21.42 22.97
N ASP A 544 8.65 -22.39 22.25
CA ASP A 544 10.10 -22.46 22.01
C ASP A 544 10.59 -21.69 20.75
N TYR A 545 9.70 -20.98 20.06
CA TYR A 545 10.10 -20.16 18.92
C TYR A 545 9.34 -18.83 18.93
N THR A 546 10.08 -17.78 19.26
CA THR A 546 9.72 -16.35 19.17
C THR A 546 9.22 -15.90 17.78
N LYS A 547 9.06 -16.79 16.79
CA LYS A 547 8.87 -16.46 15.37
C LYS A 547 7.47 -16.71 14.79
N PHE A 548 6.51 -17.29 15.50
CA PHE A 548 5.19 -17.58 14.91
C PHE A 548 4.19 -16.43 15.12
N SER A 549 3.63 -15.92 14.01
CA SER A 549 2.48 -15.01 13.98
C SER A 549 1.17 -15.78 13.74
N LYS A 550 0.03 -15.16 14.06
CA LYS A 550 -1.32 -15.68 13.74
C LYS A 550 -1.44 -16.06 12.27
N LYS A 551 -0.95 -15.18 11.38
CA LYS A 551 -0.79 -15.44 9.95
C LYS A 551 -0.08 -16.76 9.65
N MET A 552 1.10 -16.99 10.23
CA MET A 552 1.86 -18.23 9.99
C MET A 552 1.14 -19.49 10.49
N VAL A 553 0.34 -19.38 11.55
CA VAL A 553 -0.48 -20.50 12.05
C VAL A 553 -1.55 -20.86 11.01
N ILE A 554 -2.27 -19.87 10.50
CA ILE A 554 -3.33 -20.07 9.49
C ILE A 554 -2.75 -20.58 8.18
N GLU A 555 -1.67 -19.97 7.69
CA GLU A 555 -0.93 -20.44 6.50
C GLU A 555 -0.51 -21.92 6.65
N LYS A 556 -0.03 -22.31 7.84
CA LYS A 556 0.36 -23.68 8.13
C LYS A 556 -0.83 -24.62 8.09
N ILE A 557 -1.96 -24.26 8.72
CA ILE A 557 -3.19 -25.08 8.68
C ILE A 557 -3.60 -25.31 7.23
N ILE A 558 -3.67 -24.24 6.44
CA ILE A 558 -4.08 -24.28 5.03
C ILE A 558 -3.14 -25.16 4.21
N ARG A 559 -1.83 -24.93 4.33
CA ARG A 559 -0.81 -25.67 3.56
C ARG A 559 -0.74 -27.14 3.94
N ASP A 560 -0.64 -27.44 5.24
CA ASP A 560 -0.37 -28.80 5.72
C ASP A 560 -1.59 -29.72 5.50
N ASN A 561 -2.80 -29.14 5.40
CA ASN A 561 -4.04 -29.87 5.10
C ASN A 561 -4.51 -29.70 3.64
N ASN A 562 -3.75 -29.02 2.78
CA ASN A 562 -4.09 -28.75 1.38
C ASN A 562 -5.49 -28.11 1.20
N LEU A 563 -5.83 -27.17 2.09
CA LEU A 563 -7.11 -26.46 2.06
C LEU A 563 -7.04 -25.37 0.99
N GLN A 564 -8.00 -25.34 0.06
CA GLN A 564 -7.99 -24.35 -1.01
C GLN A 564 -9.37 -24.16 -1.65
N GLY A 565 -9.55 -22.99 -2.26
CA GLY A 565 -10.71 -22.70 -3.08
C GLY A 565 -12.03 -22.70 -2.31
N LYS A 566 -13.12 -22.97 -3.03
CA LYS A 566 -14.50 -22.86 -2.53
C LYS A 566 -14.88 -23.84 -1.40
N GLU A 567 -14.04 -24.82 -1.08
CA GLU A 567 -14.29 -25.77 0.01
C GLU A 567 -13.82 -25.25 1.38
N LEU A 568 -13.02 -24.18 1.40
CA LEU A 568 -12.48 -23.55 2.62
C LEU A 568 -13.26 -22.29 2.96
N ALA A 569 -13.73 -22.20 4.20
CA ALA A 569 -14.18 -20.95 4.82
C ALA A 569 -13.22 -20.52 5.93
N VAL A 570 -12.93 -19.23 6.04
CA VAL A 570 -12.11 -18.66 7.11
C VAL A 570 -12.90 -17.57 7.82
N PHE A 571 -13.04 -17.70 9.13
CA PHE A 571 -13.80 -16.79 9.97
C PHE A 571 -12.87 -16.06 10.92
N GLY A 572 -12.98 -14.73 10.96
CA GLY A 572 -12.43 -13.98 12.09
C GLY A 572 -12.61 -12.48 12.02
N ASP A 573 -12.19 -11.81 13.09
CA ASP A 573 -12.48 -10.40 13.38
C ASP A 573 -11.32 -9.44 13.05
N GLY A 574 -10.18 -10.01 12.64
CA GLY A 574 -8.94 -9.34 12.30
C GLY A 574 -8.53 -9.52 10.82
N PRO A 575 -7.61 -8.67 10.34
CA PRO A 575 -7.22 -8.66 8.93
C PRO A 575 -6.35 -9.86 8.50
N ASP A 576 -5.60 -10.49 9.42
CA ASP A 576 -4.65 -11.56 9.06
C ASP A 576 -5.38 -12.80 8.52
N GLU A 577 -6.36 -13.30 9.28
CA GLU A 577 -7.16 -14.45 8.91
C GLU A 577 -7.96 -14.22 7.62
N ILE A 578 -8.50 -13.01 7.44
CA ILE A 578 -9.26 -12.65 6.25
C ILE A 578 -8.35 -12.65 5.02
N ARG A 579 -7.13 -12.11 5.14
CA ARG A 579 -6.13 -12.10 4.08
C ARG A 579 -5.70 -13.51 3.70
N GLU A 580 -5.40 -14.36 4.68
CA GLU A 580 -4.96 -15.73 4.40
C GLU A 580 -6.08 -16.58 3.79
N GLY A 581 -7.31 -16.44 4.27
CA GLY A 581 -8.47 -17.08 3.64
C GLY A 581 -8.64 -16.65 2.18
N ARG A 582 -8.51 -15.35 1.91
CA ARG A 582 -8.62 -14.78 0.56
C ARG A 582 -7.48 -15.26 -0.34
N ARG A 583 -6.25 -15.33 0.18
CA ARG A 583 -5.04 -15.80 -0.51
C ARG A 583 -5.12 -17.28 -0.88
N ALA A 584 -5.73 -18.10 -0.03
CA ALA A 584 -6.00 -19.52 -0.31
C ALA A 584 -7.17 -19.76 -1.29
N GLY A 585 -7.82 -18.68 -1.77
CA GLY A 585 -8.99 -18.76 -2.63
C GLY A 585 -10.27 -19.18 -1.89
N GLY A 586 -10.25 -19.14 -0.56
CA GLY A 586 -11.37 -19.48 0.31
C GLY A 586 -12.46 -18.41 0.39
N ILE A 587 -13.44 -18.69 1.23
CA ILE A 587 -14.52 -17.79 1.63
C ILE A 587 -14.12 -17.13 2.96
N SER A 588 -13.61 -15.91 2.90
CA SER A 588 -13.28 -15.11 4.08
C SER A 588 -14.52 -14.38 4.60
N VAL A 589 -14.96 -14.77 5.80
CA VAL A 589 -16.09 -14.19 6.52
C VAL A 589 -15.55 -13.35 7.68
N GLY A 590 -15.68 -12.03 7.55
CA GLY A 590 -15.24 -11.08 8.58
C GLY A 590 -16.28 -10.91 9.68
N ILE A 591 -15.83 -10.98 10.92
CA ILE A 591 -16.67 -10.83 12.11
C ILE A 591 -16.51 -9.42 12.66
N THR A 592 -17.58 -8.65 12.59
CA THR A 592 -17.62 -7.25 13.03
C THR A 592 -18.17 -7.11 14.45
N SER A 593 -17.93 -8.10 15.30
CA SER A 593 -18.55 -8.21 16.62
C SER A 593 -18.16 -7.08 17.57
N ASN A 594 -19.13 -6.63 18.37
CA ASN A 594 -18.88 -5.87 19.57
C ASN A 594 -18.56 -6.83 20.73
N GLU A 595 -17.29 -7.04 21.02
CA GLU A 595 -16.82 -7.97 22.06
C GLU A 595 -17.23 -7.58 23.48
N VAL A 596 -17.48 -6.30 23.75
CA VAL A 596 -17.94 -5.82 25.07
C VAL A 596 -19.38 -6.27 25.32
N GLN A 597 -20.23 -6.12 24.29
CA GLN A 597 -21.63 -6.56 24.36
C GLN A 597 -21.76 -8.07 24.09
N ARG A 598 -20.81 -8.66 23.37
CA ARG A 598 -20.78 -10.04 22.83
C ARG A 598 -21.81 -10.32 21.73
N PHE A 599 -22.46 -9.26 21.26
CA PHE A 599 -23.38 -9.26 20.13
C PHE A 599 -23.41 -7.86 19.51
N GLY A 600 -23.92 -7.75 18.29
CA GLY A 600 -24.05 -6.51 17.54
C GLY A 600 -22.76 -6.09 16.83
N HIS A 601 -22.88 -5.00 16.08
CA HIS A 601 -21.85 -4.48 15.19
C HIS A 601 -20.88 -3.53 15.90
N ASN A 602 -19.59 -3.68 15.63
CA ASN A 602 -18.53 -2.72 15.91
C ASN A 602 -18.07 -2.09 14.57
N PRO A 603 -18.54 -0.87 14.25
CA PRO A 603 -18.24 -0.19 12.99
C PRO A 603 -16.75 0.00 12.72
N ALA A 604 -15.91 0.07 13.77
CA ALA A 604 -14.48 0.25 13.60
C ALA A 604 -13.80 -0.97 12.95
N LYS A 605 -14.38 -2.18 13.04
CA LYS A 605 -13.82 -3.39 12.43
C LYS A 605 -14.06 -3.45 10.92
N ARG A 606 -15.17 -2.87 10.44
CA ARG A 606 -15.62 -3.03 9.05
C ARG A 606 -14.57 -2.55 8.02
N PRO A 607 -14.06 -1.31 8.05
CA PRO A 607 -13.15 -0.82 7.00
C PRO A 607 -11.89 -1.69 6.83
N ARG A 608 -11.30 -2.14 7.95
CA ARG A 608 -10.08 -2.98 7.90
C ARG A 608 -10.35 -4.40 7.39
N LEU A 609 -11.51 -4.98 7.67
CA LEU A 609 -11.89 -6.31 7.17
C LEU A 609 -12.23 -6.27 5.69
N VAL A 610 -12.93 -5.22 5.23
CA VAL A 610 -13.16 -4.98 3.80
C VAL A 610 -11.83 -4.83 3.06
N ARG A 611 -10.92 -3.98 3.57
CA ARG A 611 -9.55 -3.80 3.01
C ARG A 611 -8.71 -5.08 3.03
N ALA A 612 -8.93 -5.96 4.00
CA ALA A 612 -8.27 -7.25 4.10
C ALA A 612 -8.78 -8.28 3.08
N GLY A 613 -9.94 -8.06 2.45
CA GLY A 613 -10.52 -8.93 1.45
C GLY A 613 -11.66 -9.82 1.96
N ALA A 614 -12.36 -9.39 3.02
CA ALA A 614 -13.59 -10.06 3.43
C ALA A 614 -14.58 -10.08 2.26
N GLN A 615 -15.16 -11.25 2.01
CA GLN A 615 -16.19 -11.43 0.98
C GLN A 615 -17.61 -11.31 1.57
N LEU A 616 -17.74 -11.67 2.84
CA LEU A 616 -18.95 -11.59 3.64
C LEU A 616 -18.58 -10.95 4.98
N LEU A 617 -19.38 -10.01 5.48
CA LEU A 617 -19.28 -9.55 6.87
C LEU A 617 -20.55 -9.92 7.62
N ILE A 618 -20.38 -10.32 8.88
CA ILE A 618 -21.49 -10.53 9.81
C ILE A 618 -21.21 -9.76 11.12
N PRO A 619 -22.23 -9.21 11.79
CA PRO A 619 -22.06 -8.61 13.12
C PRO A 619 -21.61 -9.64 14.15
N ASP A 620 -22.30 -10.78 14.19
CA ASP A 620 -22.05 -11.90 15.10
C ASP A 620 -22.74 -13.16 14.57
N PHE A 621 -22.83 -14.21 15.40
CA PHE A 621 -23.46 -15.48 15.04
C PHE A 621 -24.92 -15.59 15.52
N SER A 622 -25.57 -14.50 15.92
CA SER A 622 -26.99 -14.53 16.34
C SER A 622 -27.91 -15.05 15.23
N GLN A 623 -27.61 -14.69 13.97
CA GLN A 623 -28.29 -15.17 12.78
C GLN A 623 -27.68 -16.48 12.21
N HIS A 624 -26.99 -17.28 13.01
CA HIS A 624 -26.30 -18.52 12.59
C HIS A 624 -27.14 -19.47 11.70
N LYS A 625 -28.44 -19.64 11.93
CA LYS A 625 -29.32 -20.44 11.04
C LYS A 625 -29.37 -19.87 9.62
N LYS A 626 -29.56 -18.56 9.49
CA LYS A 626 -29.55 -17.85 8.20
C LYS A 626 -28.16 -17.92 7.56
N LEU A 627 -27.10 -17.83 8.36
CA LEU A 627 -25.72 -17.95 7.88
C LEU A 627 -25.46 -19.34 7.32
N ILE A 628 -25.90 -20.40 8.00
CA ILE A 628 -25.80 -21.78 7.52
C ILE A 628 -26.58 -21.94 6.21
N SER A 629 -27.83 -21.48 6.14
CA SER A 629 -28.63 -21.53 4.91
C SER A 629 -27.91 -20.85 3.73
N LEU A 630 -27.32 -19.67 3.97
CA LEU A 630 -26.54 -18.96 2.96
C LEU A 630 -25.29 -19.75 2.54
N LEU A 631 -24.46 -20.18 3.51
CA LEU A 631 -23.18 -20.85 3.26
C LEU A 631 -23.32 -22.19 2.55
N PHE A 632 -24.41 -22.93 2.80
CA PHE A 632 -24.70 -24.24 2.20
C PHE A 632 -25.73 -24.18 1.06
N GLN A 633 -26.23 -22.99 0.71
CA GLN A 633 -27.31 -22.80 -0.28
C GLN A 633 -28.54 -23.68 0.01
N GLU A 634 -28.90 -23.82 1.28
CA GLU A 634 -30.09 -24.56 1.69
C GLU A 634 -31.34 -23.69 1.48
N SER A 635 -32.36 -24.25 0.83
CA SER A 635 -33.66 -23.59 0.67
C SER A 635 -34.41 -23.60 2.00
N GLU A 636 -34.41 -22.49 2.74
CA GLU A 636 -35.25 -22.33 3.93
C GLU A 636 -36.29 -21.20 3.79
N ASN A 637 -37.45 -21.47 4.38
CA ASN A 637 -38.58 -20.57 4.50
C ASN A 637 -38.32 -19.66 5.71
N TYR A 638 -37.92 -18.40 5.48
CA TYR A 638 -37.40 -17.45 6.49
C TYR A 638 -38.36 -17.07 7.64
N ALA A 639 -39.54 -17.68 7.73
CA ALA A 639 -40.60 -17.35 8.69
C ALA A 639 -40.43 -17.95 10.10
N GLU A 640 -39.50 -18.88 10.34
CA GLU A 640 -39.31 -19.55 11.65
C GLU A 640 -37.91 -19.35 12.29
N ALA A 641 -37.11 -18.38 11.81
CA ALA A 641 -35.75 -18.11 12.31
C ALA A 641 -35.71 -17.09 13.46
#